data_AF-A0A3B9JZT4-F1
#
_entry.id   AF-A0A3B9JZT4-F1
#
_cell.length_a   1.000
_cell.length_b   1.000
_cell.length_c   1.000
_cell.angle_alpha   90.00
_cell.angle_beta   90.00
_cell.angle_gamma   90.00
#
_symmetry.space_group_name_H-M   'P 1'
#
loop_
_entity.id
_entity.type
_entity.pdbx_description
1 polymer ?
#
loop_
_entity_poly.entity_id
_entity_poly.type
_entity_poly.pdbx_seq_one_letter_code
_entity_poly.pdbx_strand_id
1 'polypeptide(L)'
;MSHNNQDAYVPPSPDRDPQETAEWLESLDALAKSHGRGRAREIMQSLLRRSHDLQLNVPLIPTTDYINTISPEDEPEFPGDEQIERTYRAWMRWNSAIMVHRAQRPGIAVGGHISSFASSASLYEVGFNHFFKGHDHPAGADQVFIQGHASPGPYARAYLEDRLSAEKLDAFRQEKSQAGGGLPSYPHPRLLPEFWEFPTVSMGLGPINAIYQAQFNRYLQGRGFKDTSEQHVWAFLGDGELDEVESRGALQLAANDGLDNLTFVVNANLQRLDGPVRGNGKIIQELESFFRGAGWNVIKVIWGREWDPLLQQDTDGALVDLMNQTPDGDYQTFKAESGAFVRENFFGRDPRTANMVGSMTDDQIWGLKRGGHDYKKIYAAYKAATEHKGQPTVIITKTVKGYGLGKSFEGRNATHQMKKLTLQNLKDFRDEMRVPITDAQLESDPYQPPYYHPGRDAPEIQYMHERRKELGGYLPERRSKYVNFELPTDKAYASPRKGSGSQEIATTMSFVRMLKDLLKSEGFGERISMIIPDEARTFGMDAFFPTAKIYNPNGQNYLSVDREQLLSYKEATNGQILHTGINEAGSLAAFTAAGSSYSTHGEPIIPFYVFYSMFGFQRTADAIWLAGDQMVRGFMIGATAGRTTLTGEGLQHADGHSPVLASTN
;
A
#
# COMPACT_ATOMS: atom_id res chain seq x y z
N MET A 1 1.71 32.62 -15.05
CA MET A 1 1.59 31.18 -15.32
C MET A 1 2.99 30.59 -15.42
N SER A 2 3.45 29.92 -14.36
CA SER A 2 4.68 29.14 -14.43
C SER A 2 4.38 27.89 -15.26
N HIS A 3 4.76 27.91 -16.54
CA HIS A 3 4.83 26.68 -17.33
C HIS A 3 6.02 25.88 -16.80
N ASN A 4 5.73 24.73 -16.20
CA ASN A 4 6.75 23.73 -15.87
C ASN A 4 7.22 23.05 -17.17
N ASN A 5 7.88 23.83 -18.04
CA ASN A 5 8.32 23.38 -19.35
C ASN A 5 9.66 22.66 -19.17
N GLN A 6 9.61 21.34 -18.97
CA GLN A 6 10.82 20.50 -18.93
C GLN A 6 11.37 20.18 -20.33
N ASP A 7 10.95 20.91 -21.37
CA ASP A 7 11.57 20.77 -22.69
C ASP A 7 12.95 21.45 -22.70
N ALA A 8 14.01 20.63 -22.72
CA ALA A 8 15.40 21.08 -22.74
C ALA A 8 15.77 21.88 -24.00
N TYR A 9 14.89 21.94 -25.01
CA TYR A 9 15.15 22.59 -26.28
C TYR A 9 14.34 23.88 -26.51
N VAL A 10 13.45 24.27 -25.59
CA VAL A 10 12.66 25.49 -25.71
C VAL A 10 13.28 26.60 -24.86
N PRO A 11 13.94 27.62 -25.46
CA PRO A 11 14.37 28.78 -24.69
C PRO A 11 13.12 29.48 -24.09
N PRO A 12 13.18 29.99 -22.86
CA PRO A 12 12.08 30.75 -22.28
C PRO A 12 11.89 32.04 -23.10
N SER A 13 10.98 31.99 -24.07
CA SER A 13 10.56 33.17 -24.84
C SER A 13 9.33 33.76 -24.16
N PRO A 14 9.29 35.08 -23.91
CA PRO A 14 8.02 35.73 -23.59
C PRO A 14 7.02 35.46 -24.72
N ASP A 15 5.74 35.37 -24.34
CA ASP A 15 4.64 35.17 -25.27
C ASP A 15 4.70 36.24 -26.37
N ARG A 16 4.78 35.78 -27.62
CA ARG A 16 5.00 36.65 -28.79
C ARG A 16 3.72 37.36 -29.20
N ASP A 17 2.57 36.79 -28.89
CA ASP A 17 1.26 37.38 -29.14
C ASP A 17 0.29 37.03 -27.99
N PRO A 18 0.33 37.81 -26.89
CA PRO A 18 -0.55 37.58 -25.74
C PRO A 18 -2.04 37.69 -26.07
N GLN A 19 -2.40 38.41 -27.14
CA GLN A 19 -3.80 38.54 -27.55
C GLN A 19 -4.28 37.24 -28.21
N GLU A 20 -3.49 36.67 -29.12
CA GLU A 20 -3.80 35.35 -29.70
C GLU A 20 -3.91 34.28 -28.62
N THR A 21 -2.96 34.23 -27.67
CA THR A 21 -3.01 33.28 -26.55
C THR A 21 -4.28 33.48 -25.70
N ALA A 22 -4.67 34.73 -25.42
CA ALA A 22 -5.88 35.03 -24.67
C ALA A 22 -7.14 34.54 -25.40
N GLU A 23 -7.24 34.70 -26.73
CA GLU A 23 -8.38 34.22 -27.52
C GLU A 23 -8.54 32.69 -27.45
N TRP A 24 -7.42 31.94 -27.48
CA TRP A 24 -7.44 30.48 -27.31
C TRP A 24 -7.90 30.07 -25.90
N LEU A 25 -7.40 30.75 -24.86
CA LEU A 25 -7.79 30.49 -23.47
C LEU A 25 -9.27 30.82 -23.24
N GLU A 26 -9.74 31.99 -23.70
CA GLU A 26 -11.14 32.38 -23.62
C GLU A 26 -12.06 31.41 -24.34
N SER A 27 -11.63 30.88 -25.49
CA SER A 27 -12.37 29.86 -26.23
C SER A 27 -12.52 28.56 -25.43
N LEU A 28 -11.45 28.11 -24.76
CA LEU A 28 -11.49 26.93 -23.90
C LEU A 28 -12.37 27.15 -22.66
N ASP A 29 -12.26 28.32 -22.02
CA ASP A 29 -13.07 28.70 -20.87
C ASP A 29 -14.56 28.79 -21.22
N ALA A 30 -14.88 29.43 -22.35
CA ALA A 30 -16.25 29.52 -22.86
C ALA A 30 -16.82 28.13 -23.13
N LEU A 31 -16.03 27.23 -23.72
CA LEU A 31 -16.42 25.84 -23.96
C LEU A 31 -16.69 25.10 -22.64
N ALA A 32 -15.78 25.21 -21.66
CA ALA A 32 -15.93 24.56 -20.36
C ALA A 32 -17.17 25.07 -19.61
N LYS A 33 -17.47 26.38 -19.67
CA LYS A 33 -18.66 26.98 -19.06
C LYS A 33 -19.96 26.57 -19.76
N SER A 34 -19.97 26.53 -21.09
CA SER A 34 -21.19 26.30 -21.87
C SER A 34 -21.53 24.82 -22.09
N HIS A 35 -20.52 23.96 -22.24
CA HIS A 35 -20.68 22.54 -22.59
C HIS A 35 -20.08 21.60 -21.53
N GLY A 36 -19.55 22.13 -20.43
CA GLY A 36 -19.01 21.37 -19.31
C GLY A 36 -17.55 20.95 -19.48
N ARG A 37 -16.90 20.64 -18.34
CA ARG A 37 -15.49 20.22 -18.26
C ARG A 37 -15.17 18.97 -19.09
N GLY A 38 -16.12 18.04 -19.23
CA GLY A 38 -15.95 16.82 -20.04
C GLY A 38 -15.68 17.13 -21.51
N ARG A 39 -16.48 18.02 -22.11
CA ARG A 39 -16.30 18.42 -23.51
C ARG A 39 -15.00 19.22 -23.72
N ALA A 40 -14.65 20.09 -22.77
CA ALA A 40 -13.38 20.80 -22.82
C ALA A 40 -12.18 19.83 -22.81
N ARG A 41 -12.24 18.77 -21.99
CA ARG A 41 -11.22 17.71 -21.96
C ARG A 41 -11.12 16.98 -23.31
N GLU A 42 -12.23 16.62 -23.94
CA GLU A 42 -12.23 15.98 -25.26
C GLU A 42 -11.55 16.84 -26.34
N ILE A 43 -11.82 18.15 -26.34
CA ILE A 43 -11.17 19.09 -27.26
C ILE A 43 -9.67 19.17 -26.99
N MET A 44 -9.25 19.28 -25.73
CA MET A 44 -7.82 19.26 -25.38
C MET A 44 -7.13 17.96 -25.82
N GLN A 45 -7.76 16.81 -25.64
CA GLN A 45 -7.24 15.53 -26.14
C GLN A 45 -7.13 15.52 -27.67
N SER A 46 -8.09 16.13 -28.37
CA SER A 46 -8.06 16.26 -29.83
C SER A 46 -6.94 17.19 -30.30
N LEU A 47 -6.70 18.30 -29.61
CA LEU A 47 -5.59 19.22 -29.86
C LEU A 47 -4.23 18.56 -29.60
N LEU A 48 -4.10 17.77 -28.53
CA LEU A 48 -2.90 16.99 -28.26
C LEU A 48 -2.64 15.95 -29.36
N ARG A 49 -3.67 15.21 -29.79
CA ARG A 49 -3.55 14.29 -30.95
C ARG A 49 -3.08 15.04 -32.20
N ARG A 50 -3.70 16.20 -32.48
CA ARG A 50 -3.30 17.04 -33.62
C ARG A 50 -1.87 17.58 -33.48
N SER A 51 -1.41 17.88 -32.27
CA SER A 51 -0.03 18.31 -32.03
C SER A 51 0.99 17.22 -32.35
N HIS A 52 0.64 15.93 -32.15
CA HIS A 52 1.47 14.80 -32.57
C HIS A 52 1.53 14.69 -34.10
N ASP A 53 0.38 14.82 -34.78
CA ASP A 53 0.33 14.83 -36.26
C ASP A 53 1.18 15.97 -36.85
N LEU A 54 1.18 17.13 -36.17
CA LEU A 54 1.94 18.31 -36.54
C LEU A 54 3.39 18.30 -36.03
N GLN A 55 3.81 17.26 -35.29
CA GLN A 55 5.15 17.13 -34.70
C GLN A 55 5.58 18.35 -33.88
N LEU A 56 4.64 18.93 -33.11
CA LEU A 56 4.90 20.12 -32.28
C LEU A 56 5.73 19.82 -31.02
N ASN A 57 6.02 18.53 -30.74
CA ASN A 57 6.82 18.05 -29.61
C ASN A 57 6.35 18.57 -28.23
N VAL A 58 5.03 18.74 -28.04
CA VAL A 58 4.48 19.16 -26.74
C VAL A 58 4.84 18.10 -25.68
N PRO A 59 5.63 18.43 -24.64
CA PRO A 59 6.02 17.45 -23.63
C PRO A 59 4.81 17.02 -22.80
N LEU A 60 4.71 15.72 -22.53
CA LEU A 60 3.81 15.20 -21.49
C LEU A 60 4.37 15.68 -20.15
N ILE A 61 3.63 16.53 -19.44
CA ILE A 61 3.95 16.91 -18.06
C ILE A 61 3.25 15.88 -17.16
N PRO A 62 3.97 14.93 -16.56
CA PRO A 62 3.36 13.84 -15.78
C PRO A 62 3.02 14.29 -14.34
N THR A 63 3.06 15.59 -14.05
CA THR A 63 2.75 16.16 -12.74
C THR A 63 1.65 17.21 -12.87
N THR A 64 0.85 17.31 -11.83
CA THR A 64 -0.16 18.37 -11.69
C THR A 64 0.26 19.33 -10.58
N ASP A 65 -0.44 20.46 -10.46
CA ASP A 65 -0.20 21.45 -9.40
C ASP A 65 -0.19 20.82 -8.01
N TYR A 66 0.59 21.39 -7.10
CA TYR A 66 0.79 20.90 -5.74
C TYR A 66 -0.41 21.23 -4.83
N ILE A 67 -1.60 20.83 -5.28
CA ILE A 67 -2.91 20.95 -4.64
C ILE A 67 -3.64 19.60 -4.66
N ASN A 68 -4.85 19.55 -4.08
CA ASN A 68 -5.68 18.35 -4.07
C ASN A 68 -6.12 17.98 -5.50
N THR A 69 -6.18 16.69 -5.81
CA THR A 69 -6.69 16.21 -7.11
C THR A 69 -8.21 16.40 -7.23
N ILE A 70 -8.93 16.25 -6.12
CA ILE A 70 -10.38 16.45 -6.05
C ILE A 70 -10.62 17.87 -5.54
N SER A 71 -11.39 18.64 -6.30
CA SER A 71 -11.74 20.01 -5.96
C SER A 71 -12.82 20.04 -4.86
N PRO A 72 -12.94 21.13 -4.08
CA PRO A 72 -13.99 21.24 -3.07
C PRO A 72 -15.41 21.09 -3.61
N GLU A 73 -15.68 21.51 -4.85
CA GLU A 73 -16.99 21.35 -5.50
C GLU A 73 -17.30 19.91 -5.94
N ASP A 74 -16.26 19.08 -6.12
CA ASP A 74 -16.38 17.67 -6.50
C ASP A 74 -16.32 16.72 -5.27
N GLU A 75 -16.17 17.26 -4.05
CA GLU A 75 -16.09 16.48 -2.83
C GLU A 75 -17.47 15.92 -2.42
N PRO A 76 -17.58 14.61 -2.16
CA PRO A 76 -18.80 14.03 -1.62
C PRO A 76 -19.04 14.49 -0.17
N GLU A 77 -20.29 14.45 0.27
CA GLU A 77 -20.62 14.60 1.68
C GLU A 77 -19.96 13.46 2.50
N PHE A 78 -19.42 13.81 3.67
CA PHE A 78 -18.85 12.83 4.58
C PHE A 78 -19.98 12.08 5.30
N PRO A 79 -20.03 10.74 5.22
CA PRO A 79 -21.20 9.98 5.65
C PRO A 79 -21.28 9.73 7.16
N GLY A 80 -20.20 9.96 7.91
CA GLY A 80 -20.10 9.67 9.33
C GLY A 80 -20.27 10.88 10.25
N ASP A 81 -20.35 10.62 11.56
CA ASP A 81 -20.25 11.66 12.57
C ASP A 81 -18.76 12.01 12.80
N GLU A 82 -18.30 13.07 12.14
CA GLU A 82 -16.90 13.53 12.22
C GLU A 82 -16.47 13.78 13.68
N GLN A 83 -17.37 14.25 14.55
CA GLN A 83 -17.02 14.61 15.93
C GLN A 83 -16.82 13.35 16.78
N ILE A 84 -17.70 12.36 16.67
CA ILE A 84 -17.55 11.07 17.35
C ILE A 84 -16.28 10.37 16.85
N GLU A 85 -16.06 10.30 15.54
CA GLU A 85 -14.90 9.64 14.95
C GLU A 85 -13.58 10.28 15.39
N ARG A 86 -13.52 11.61 15.43
CA ARG A 86 -12.34 12.33 15.95
C ARG A 86 -12.10 12.06 17.43
N THR A 87 -13.15 11.84 18.20
CA THR A 87 -13.09 11.66 19.66
C THR A 87 -12.43 10.33 20.01
N TYR A 88 -12.92 9.20 19.49
CA TYR A 88 -12.25 7.93 19.76
C TYR A 88 -10.90 7.78 19.04
N ARG A 89 -10.70 8.42 17.87
CA ARG A 89 -9.35 8.49 17.27
C ARG A 89 -8.35 9.13 18.22
N ALA A 90 -8.74 10.17 18.96
CA ALA A 90 -7.86 10.79 19.95
C ALA A 90 -7.49 9.80 21.07
N TRP A 91 -8.44 9.02 21.55
CA TRP A 91 -8.20 7.95 22.53
C TRP A 91 -7.31 6.83 21.98
N MET A 92 -7.50 6.45 20.72
CA MET A 92 -6.61 5.49 20.04
C MET A 92 -5.18 6.01 19.95
N ARG A 93 -5.01 7.29 19.59
CA ARG A 93 -3.68 7.93 19.56
C ARG A 93 -3.05 7.97 20.95
N TRP A 94 -3.83 8.27 21.99
CA TRP A 94 -3.39 8.15 23.38
C TRP A 94 -2.90 6.74 23.69
N ASN A 95 -3.78 5.73 23.58
CA ASN A 95 -3.48 4.34 23.91
C ASN A 95 -2.29 3.79 23.12
N SER A 96 -2.19 4.12 21.82
CA SER A 96 -1.06 3.76 20.96
C SER A 96 0.27 4.32 21.49
N ALA A 97 0.30 5.61 21.87
CA ALA A 97 1.53 6.23 22.39
C ALA A 97 1.88 5.69 23.78
N ILE A 98 0.87 5.53 24.64
CA ILE A 98 1.03 5.02 26.01
C ILE A 98 1.54 3.59 26.00
N MET A 99 1.08 2.74 25.08
CA MET A 99 1.56 1.36 24.97
C MET A 99 3.07 1.32 24.69
N VAL A 100 3.54 2.13 23.73
CA VAL A 100 4.97 2.23 23.42
C VAL A 100 5.75 2.84 24.59
N HIS A 101 5.19 3.86 25.23
CA HIS A 101 5.78 4.53 26.38
C HIS A 101 5.99 3.57 27.56
N ARG A 102 4.94 2.85 27.97
CA ARG A 102 4.97 1.87 29.07
C ARG A 102 5.94 0.72 28.78
N ALA A 103 6.13 0.36 27.51
CA ALA A 103 7.13 -0.61 27.08
C ALA A 103 8.59 -0.13 27.25
N GLN A 104 8.82 1.17 27.53
CA GLN A 104 10.15 1.73 27.79
C GLN A 104 10.51 1.89 29.27
N ARG A 105 9.65 1.40 30.18
CA ARG A 105 9.90 1.43 31.62
C ARG A 105 11.21 0.72 32.02
N PRO A 106 11.81 1.09 33.16
CA PRO A 106 13.04 0.44 33.65
C PRO A 106 12.88 -1.09 33.69
N GLY A 107 13.90 -1.81 33.21
CA GLY A 107 13.94 -3.27 33.17
C GLY A 107 13.32 -3.94 31.93
N ILE A 108 12.62 -3.21 31.06
CA ILE A 108 11.98 -3.75 29.84
C ILE A 108 12.61 -3.17 28.56
N ALA A 109 12.38 -1.89 28.27
CA ALA A 109 13.01 -1.14 27.17
C ALA A 109 13.01 -1.82 25.78
N VAL A 110 11.87 -2.38 25.36
CA VAL A 110 11.72 -3.21 24.13
C VAL A 110 11.52 -2.41 22.83
N GLY A 111 11.61 -1.08 22.90
CA GLY A 111 11.41 -0.20 21.75
C GLY A 111 9.94 -0.06 21.31
N GLY A 112 9.71 0.47 20.11
CA GLY A 112 8.39 0.81 19.56
C GLY A 112 8.43 2.14 18.81
N HIS A 113 7.31 2.51 18.16
CA HIS A 113 7.20 3.76 17.41
C HIS A 113 5.89 4.47 17.74
N ILE A 114 5.97 5.74 18.14
CA ILE A 114 4.78 6.55 18.45
C ILE A 114 4.32 7.33 17.21
N SER A 115 5.30 7.84 16.46
CA SER A 115 5.10 8.96 15.56
C SER A 115 4.54 8.61 14.18
N SER A 116 4.73 7.36 13.75
CA SER A 116 4.21 6.93 12.46
C SER A 116 2.70 6.77 12.49
N PHE A 117 2.17 6.01 13.46
CA PHE A 117 0.72 5.91 13.62
C PHE A 117 0.08 7.27 13.89
N ALA A 118 0.73 8.15 14.67
CA ALA A 118 0.23 9.51 14.87
C ALA A 118 0.03 10.29 13.55
N SER A 119 0.88 10.05 12.54
CA SER A 119 0.76 10.70 11.23
C SER A 119 -0.33 10.11 10.33
N SER A 120 -0.64 8.83 10.48
CA SER A 120 -1.54 8.07 9.60
C SER A 120 -2.86 7.66 10.24
N ALA A 121 -3.08 7.98 11.53
CA ALA A 121 -4.29 7.61 12.26
C ALA A 121 -5.58 7.98 11.51
N SER A 122 -5.65 9.19 10.94
CA SER A 122 -6.82 9.62 10.16
C SER A 122 -7.06 8.75 8.92
N LEU A 123 -5.98 8.29 8.26
CA LEU A 123 -6.06 7.45 7.05
C LEU A 123 -6.69 6.09 7.38
N TYR A 124 -6.19 5.45 8.44
CA TYR A 124 -6.74 4.18 8.91
C TYR A 124 -8.18 4.32 9.40
N GLU A 125 -8.48 5.37 10.17
CA GLU A 125 -9.81 5.50 10.78
C GLU A 125 -10.92 5.74 9.76
N VAL A 126 -10.68 6.57 8.73
CA VAL A 126 -11.65 6.67 7.61
C VAL A 126 -11.86 5.32 6.95
N GLY A 127 -10.77 4.58 6.72
CA GLY A 127 -10.82 3.23 6.18
C GLY A 127 -11.64 2.26 7.02
N PHE A 128 -11.36 2.17 8.33
CA PHE A 128 -12.08 1.27 9.24
C PHE A 128 -13.55 1.63 9.43
N ASN A 129 -13.92 2.91 9.35
CA ASN A 129 -15.29 3.35 9.57
C ASN A 129 -16.16 3.22 8.32
N HIS A 130 -15.57 3.37 7.12
CA HIS A 130 -16.35 3.58 5.89
C HIS A 130 -15.98 2.68 4.70
N PHE A 131 -14.86 1.94 4.74
CA PHE A 131 -14.37 1.20 3.56
C PHE A 131 -14.02 -0.25 3.83
N PHE A 132 -13.23 -0.55 4.87
CA PHE A 132 -12.60 -1.87 5.01
C PHE A 132 -13.60 -2.96 5.42
N LYS A 133 -13.90 -3.85 4.48
CA LYS A 133 -14.81 -4.98 4.69
C LYS A 133 -14.15 -6.08 5.53
N GLY A 134 -14.81 -6.54 6.58
CA GLY A 134 -14.39 -7.68 7.42
C GLY A 134 -14.81 -9.03 6.84
N HIS A 135 -14.41 -10.11 7.52
CA HIS A 135 -14.60 -11.49 7.04
C HIS A 135 -16.07 -11.95 6.95
N ASP A 136 -16.98 -11.28 7.66
CA ASP A 136 -18.43 -11.59 7.63
C ASP A 136 -19.20 -10.72 6.63
N HIS A 137 -18.51 -9.83 5.89
CA HIS A 137 -19.15 -9.08 4.82
C HIS A 137 -19.57 -10.05 3.68
N PRO A 138 -20.77 -9.91 3.07
CA PRO A 138 -21.24 -10.83 2.03
C PRO A 138 -20.30 -10.99 0.83
N ALA A 139 -19.60 -9.91 0.47
CA ALA A 139 -18.56 -9.91 -0.58
C ALA A 139 -17.18 -10.44 -0.15
N GLY A 140 -17.00 -10.80 1.13
CA GLY A 140 -15.71 -11.16 1.71
C GLY A 140 -14.91 -9.96 2.22
N ALA A 141 -13.83 -10.26 2.97
CA ALA A 141 -12.97 -9.25 3.56
C ALA A 141 -12.10 -8.53 2.52
N ASP A 142 -11.78 -7.28 2.79
CA ASP A 142 -10.70 -6.57 2.13
C ASP A 142 -9.34 -7.01 2.69
N GLN A 143 -8.29 -6.98 1.87
CA GLN A 143 -6.93 -7.31 2.30
C GLN A 143 -6.17 -6.02 2.63
N VAL A 144 -5.94 -5.75 3.92
CA VAL A 144 -5.31 -4.49 4.38
C VAL A 144 -3.87 -4.74 4.84
N PHE A 145 -2.91 -4.35 4.00
CA PHE A 145 -1.47 -4.38 4.30
C PHE A 145 -1.13 -3.16 5.16
N ILE A 146 -1.30 -3.30 6.48
CA ILE A 146 -1.00 -2.26 7.46
C ILE A 146 0.50 -2.02 7.52
N GLN A 147 0.92 -0.76 7.47
CA GLN A 147 2.33 -0.37 7.63
C GLN A 147 2.89 -0.90 8.95
N GLY A 148 3.96 -1.72 8.89
CA GLY A 148 4.35 -2.54 10.04
C GLY A 148 4.61 -1.75 11.31
N HIS A 149 5.32 -0.62 11.21
CA HIS A 149 5.66 0.23 12.35
C HIS A 149 4.50 1.10 12.86
N ALA A 150 3.32 1.05 12.22
CA ALA A 150 2.06 1.62 12.71
C ALA A 150 1.22 0.60 13.52
N SER A 151 1.73 -0.62 13.76
CA SER A 151 1.08 -1.67 14.55
C SER A 151 0.51 -1.24 15.91
N PRO A 152 1.06 -0.24 16.64
CA PRO A 152 0.46 0.21 17.89
C PRO A 152 -0.98 0.74 17.74
N GLY A 153 -1.32 1.28 16.56
CA GLY A 153 -2.64 1.80 16.25
C GLY A 153 -3.73 0.74 16.22
N PRO A 154 -3.63 -0.30 15.37
CA PRO A 154 -4.58 -1.41 15.37
C PRO A 154 -4.73 -2.12 16.72
N TYR A 155 -3.67 -2.23 17.52
CA TYR A 155 -3.80 -2.75 18.89
C TYR A 155 -4.60 -1.80 19.81
N ALA A 156 -4.34 -0.50 19.73
CA ALA A 156 -5.11 0.51 20.46
C ALA A 156 -6.59 0.55 20.04
N ARG A 157 -6.86 0.36 18.74
CA ARG A 157 -8.22 0.18 18.22
C ARG A 157 -8.88 -1.07 18.79
N ALA A 158 -8.21 -2.22 18.67
CA ALA A 158 -8.70 -3.49 19.18
C ALA A 158 -8.94 -3.48 20.70
N TYR A 159 -8.20 -2.66 21.46
CA TYR A 159 -8.50 -2.42 22.88
C TYR A 159 -9.81 -1.66 23.09
N LEU A 160 -10.09 -0.62 22.29
CA LEU A 160 -11.37 0.10 22.34
C LEU A 160 -12.54 -0.72 21.77
N GLU A 161 -12.28 -1.69 20.91
CA GLU A 161 -13.26 -2.65 20.39
C GLU A 161 -13.43 -3.87 21.30
N ASP A 162 -12.93 -3.84 22.54
CA ASP A 162 -12.98 -4.95 23.52
C ASP A 162 -12.34 -6.27 23.05
N ARG A 163 -11.49 -6.24 22.00
CA ARG A 163 -10.80 -7.42 21.45
C ARG A 163 -9.46 -7.71 22.13
N LEU A 164 -8.83 -6.70 22.73
CA LEU A 164 -7.59 -6.84 23.48
C LEU A 164 -7.76 -6.23 24.87
N SER A 165 -7.14 -6.84 25.89
CA SER A 165 -7.14 -6.32 27.25
C SER A 165 -5.95 -5.40 27.53
N ALA A 166 -6.03 -4.58 28.57
CA ALA A 166 -4.93 -3.72 28.99
C ALA A 166 -3.65 -4.52 29.31
N GLU A 167 -3.79 -5.73 29.87
CA GLU A 167 -2.68 -6.63 30.16
C GLU A 167 -1.97 -7.09 28.87
N LYS A 168 -2.73 -7.30 27.78
CA LYS A 168 -2.14 -7.62 26.47
C LYS A 168 -1.36 -6.44 25.90
N LEU A 169 -1.87 -5.22 26.04
CA LEU A 169 -1.17 -4.01 25.64
C LEU A 169 0.14 -3.84 26.45
N ASP A 170 0.12 -4.13 27.74
CA ASP A 170 1.32 -4.08 28.61
C ASP A 170 2.40 -5.11 28.28
N ALA A 171 1.99 -6.17 27.58
CA ALA A 171 2.84 -7.21 27.04
C ALA A 171 3.32 -6.93 25.61
N PHE A 172 3.11 -5.72 25.08
CA PHE A 172 3.66 -5.30 23.78
C PHE A 172 5.17 -5.56 23.72
N ARG A 173 5.58 -6.26 22.64
CA ARG A 173 6.96 -6.73 22.36
C ARG A 173 7.58 -7.63 23.42
N GLN A 174 6.76 -8.26 24.26
CA GLN A 174 7.19 -9.17 25.33
C GLN A 174 6.54 -10.54 25.18
N GLU A 175 6.59 -11.09 23.97
CA GLU A 175 5.88 -12.32 23.59
C GLU A 175 6.29 -13.56 24.39
N LYS A 176 7.57 -13.61 24.82
CA LYS A 176 8.14 -14.72 25.60
C LYS A 176 8.36 -14.38 27.07
N SER A 177 8.61 -13.11 27.38
CA SER A 177 8.92 -12.68 28.75
C SER A 177 7.67 -12.46 29.61
N GLN A 178 6.48 -12.36 29.00
CA GLN A 178 5.20 -12.32 29.72
C GLN A 178 4.53 -13.69 29.72
N ALA A 179 4.15 -14.19 30.90
CA ALA A 179 3.60 -15.53 31.07
C ALA A 179 2.30 -15.78 30.26
N GLY A 180 1.48 -14.74 30.08
CA GLY A 180 0.25 -14.82 29.26
C GLY A 180 0.46 -14.64 27.75
N GLY A 181 1.71 -14.51 27.29
CA GLY A 181 2.05 -14.11 25.93
C GLY A 181 1.75 -12.63 25.65
N GLY A 182 2.50 -12.05 24.71
CA GLY A 182 2.44 -10.63 24.37
C GLY A 182 1.99 -10.34 22.95
N LEU A 183 1.94 -9.05 22.61
CA LEU A 183 1.67 -8.60 21.25
C LEU A 183 2.98 -8.46 20.48
N PRO A 184 3.12 -9.01 19.26
CA PRO A 184 4.32 -8.86 18.46
C PRO A 184 4.55 -7.40 18.10
N SER A 185 5.81 -7.07 17.81
CA SER A 185 6.23 -5.72 17.42
C SER A 185 5.50 -5.21 16.18
N TYR A 186 5.23 -6.09 15.22
CA TYR A 186 4.72 -5.77 13.88
C TYR A 186 3.71 -6.84 13.43
N PRO A 187 3.10 -6.70 12.24
CA PRO A 187 2.23 -7.71 11.65
C PRO A 187 2.97 -9.02 11.38
N HIS A 188 2.91 -9.94 12.34
CA HIS A 188 3.54 -11.26 12.24
C HIS A 188 2.46 -12.34 12.44
N PRO A 189 1.84 -12.85 11.36
CA PRO A 189 0.82 -13.90 11.45
C PRO A 189 1.35 -15.12 12.19
N ARG A 190 2.63 -15.49 12.05
CA ARG A 190 3.21 -16.62 12.78
C ARG A 190 3.15 -16.44 14.30
N LEU A 191 3.24 -15.19 14.77
CA LEU A 191 3.32 -14.83 16.19
C LEU A 191 1.95 -14.50 16.80
N LEU A 192 1.01 -13.98 15.99
CA LEU A 192 -0.37 -13.70 16.41
C LEU A 192 -1.38 -14.17 15.35
N PRO A 193 -1.59 -15.49 15.21
CA PRO A 193 -2.20 -16.14 14.04
C PRO A 193 -3.70 -15.93 13.84
N GLU A 194 -4.38 -15.32 14.82
CA GLU A 194 -5.79 -14.96 14.78
C GLU A 194 -6.01 -13.45 14.54
N PHE A 195 -4.94 -12.65 14.51
CA PHE A 195 -5.01 -11.19 14.37
C PHE A 195 -4.38 -10.72 13.07
N TRP A 196 -3.07 -10.95 12.87
CA TRP A 196 -2.35 -10.42 11.72
C TRP A 196 -2.47 -11.32 10.49
N GLU A 197 -2.61 -10.70 9.31
CA GLU A 197 -2.78 -11.39 8.03
C GLU A 197 -1.55 -11.26 7.11
N PHE A 198 -0.99 -10.05 6.99
CA PHE A 198 0.07 -9.73 6.03
C PHE A 198 1.29 -9.12 6.73
N PRO A 199 2.49 -9.72 6.62
CA PRO A 199 3.71 -9.10 7.11
C PRO A 199 4.18 -7.97 6.18
N THR A 200 4.59 -6.85 6.77
CA THR A 200 4.88 -5.60 6.02
C THR A 200 6.07 -4.80 6.55
N VAL A 201 6.71 -5.25 7.63
CA VAL A 201 7.75 -4.43 8.28
C VAL A 201 9.08 -4.47 7.53
N SER A 202 9.36 -5.53 6.77
CA SER A 202 10.41 -5.47 5.75
C SER A 202 9.88 -4.64 4.58
N MET A 203 10.35 -3.40 4.51
CA MET A 203 9.85 -2.39 3.59
C MET A 203 10.08 -2.83 2.14
N GLY A 204 9.17 -2.45 1.24
CA GLY A 204 9.23 -2.86 -0.16
C GLY A 204 8.55 -4.19 -0.47
N LEU A 205 8.53 -5.14 0.47
CA LEU A 205 7.83 -6.41 0.26
C LEU A 205 6.30 -6.26 0.34
N GLY A 206 5.79 -5.34 1.16
CA GLY A 206 4.35 -5.03 1.25
C GLY A 206 3.73 -4.64 -0.11
N PRO A 207 4.26 -3.60 -0.80
CA PRO A 207 3.76 -3.15 -2.10
C PRO A 207 3.69 -4.27 -3.15
N ILE A 208 4.77 -5.01 -3.39
CA ILE A 208 4.79 -6.07 -4.42
C ILE A 208 3.83 -7.21 -4.06
N ASN A 209 3.75 -7.61 -2.79
CA ASN A 209 2.77 -8.60 -2.36
C ASN A 209 1.34 -8.10 -2.52
N ALA A 210 1.05 -6.83 -2.27
CA ALA A 210 -0.28 -6.27 -2.49
C ALA A 210 -0.69 -6.28 -3.98
N ILE A 211 0.24 -5.98 -4.90
CA ILE A 211 -0.01 -6.08 -6.35
C ILE A 211 -0.39 -7.52 -6.73
N TYR A 212 0.43 -8.49 -6.32
CA TYR A 212 0.15 -9.89 -6.62
C TYR A 212 -1.05 -10.45 -5.86
N GLN A 213 -1.37 -9.93 -4.68
CA GLN A 213 -2.60 -10.25 -3.97
C GLN A 213 -3.84 -9.77 -4.74
N ALA A 214 -3.81 -8.57 -5.30
CA ALA A 214 -4.89 -8.04 -6.12
C ALA A 214 -5.05 -8.81 -7.44
N GLN A 215 -3.94 -9.16 -8.10
CA GLN A 215 -3.94 -10.06 -9.25
C GLN A 215 -4.50 -11.43 -8.87
N PHE A 216 -4.15 -11.95 -7.69
CA PHE A 216 -4.59 -13.27 -7.25
C PHE A 216 -6.09 -13.32 -6.94
N ASN A 217 -6.69 -12.22 -6.49
CA ASN A 217 -8.15 -12.09 -6.41
C ASN A 217 -8.77 -12.32 -7.81
N ARG A 218 -8.25 -11.61 -8.83
CA ARG A 218 -8.70 -11.80 -10.23
C ARG A 218 -8.44 -13.23 -10.74
N TYR A 219 -7.34 -13.85 -10.34
CA TYR A 219 -7.04 -15.25 -10.64
C TYR A 219 -8.09 -16.20 -10.05
N LEU A 220 -8.45 -16.06 -8.77
CA LEU A 220 -9.49 -16.89 -8.14
C LEU A 220 -10.85 -16.72 -8.82
N GLN A 221 -11.20 -15.49 -9.19
CA GLN A 221 -12.43 -15.18 -9.92
C GLN A 221 -12.43 -15.81 -11.32
N GLY A 222 -11.36 -15.59 -12.10
CA GLY A 222 -11.23 -16.15 -13.46
C GLY A 222 -11.18 -17.68 -13.49
N ARG A 223 -10.65 -18.29 -12.42
CA ARG A 223 -10.64 -19.74 -12.21
C ARG A 223 -11.95 -20.30 -11.64
N GLY A 224 -12.89 -19.45 -11.23
CA GLY A 224 -14.19 -19.85 -10.68
C GLY A 224 -14.13 -20.44 -9.27
N PHE A 225 -13.08 -20.17 -8.48
CA PHE A 225 -12.98 -20.63 -7.10
C PHE A 225 -13.76 -19.76 -6.12
N LYS A 226 -13.75 -18.44 -6.35
CA LYS A 226 -14.43 -17.48 -5.47
C LYS A 226 -14.76 -16.21 -6.24
N ASP A 227 -15.95 -15.65 -6.01
CA ASP A 227 -16.23 -14.30 -6.45
C ASP A 227 -15.51 -13.31 -5.52
N THR A 228 -14.51 -12.64 -6.06
CA THR A 228 -13.71 -11.62 -5.36
C THR A 228 -13.93 -10.24 -5.97
N SER A 229 -14.97 -10.05 -6.79
CA SER A 229 -15.17 -8.83 -7.59
C SER A 229 -15.34 -7.56 -6.76
N GLU A 230 -15.87 -7.71 -5.54
CA GLU A 230 -16.08 -6.64 -4.58
C GLU A 230 -15.06 -6.62 -3.43
N GLN A 231 -14.06 -7.50 -3.43
CA GLN A 231 -12.95 -7.48 -2.47
C GLN A 231 -11.86 -6.53 -2.95
N HIS A 232 -11.33 -5.73 -2.02
CA HIS A 232 -10.32 -4.73 -2.33
C HIS A 232 -9.01 -4.97 -1.58
N VAL A 233 -7.88 -4.68 -2.21
CA VAL A 233 -6.54 -4.72 -1.60
C VAL A 233 -6.08 -3.30 -1.30
N TRP A 234 -5.71 -3.06 -0.04
CA TRP A 234 -5.22 -1.78 0.44
C TRP A 234 -3.78 -1.91 0.93
N ALA A 235 -2.85 -1.14 0.37
CA ALA A 235 -1.46 -1.11 0.82
C ALA A 235 -1.12 0.24 1.47
N PHE A 236 -0.81 0.23 2.76
CA PHE A 236 -0.42 1.43 3.50
C PHE A 236 1.09 1.55 3.54
N LEU A 237 1.61 2.58 2.87
CA LEU A 237 3.04 2.70 2.55
C LEU A 237 3.63 4.01 3.10
N GLY A 238 4.91 4.00 3.41
CA GLY A 238 5.68 5.22 3.66
C GLY A 238 6.21 5.81 2.37
N ASP A 239 6.30 7.13 2.26
CA ASP A 239 7.00 7.78 1.14
C ASP A 239 8.49 7.37 1.07
N GLY A 240 9.16 7.25 2.22
CA GLY A 240 10.53 6.74 2.28
C GLY A 240 10.68 5.25 1.96
N GLU A 241 9.65 4.43 2.20
CA GLU A 241 9.62 3.01 1.83
C GLU A 241 9.60 2.82 0.31
N LEU A 242 9.10 3.82 -0.43
CA LEU A 242 9.12 3.78 -1.89
C LEU A 242 10.53 3.99 -2.48
N ASP A 243 11.59 4.17 -1.68
CA ASP A 243 12.97 4.08 -2.20
C ASP A 243 13.42 2.63 -2.43
N GLU A 244 12.76 1.63 -1.81
CA GLU A 244 13.04 0.20 -2.07
C GLU A 244 12.66 -0.19 -3.50
N VAL A 245 13.45 -1.05 -4.13
CA VAL A 245 13.26 -1.43 -5.54
C VAL A 245 11.92 -2.16 -5.72
N GLU A 246 11.60 -3.05 -4.79
CA GLU A 246 10.38 -3.87 -4.76
C GLU A 246 9.12 -3.02 -4.62
N SER A 247 9.23 -1.83 -4.01
CA SER A 247 8.10 -0.90 -3.87
C SER A 247 7.56 -0.38 -5.20
N ARG A 248 8.46 -0.23 -6.19
CA ARG A 248 8.17 0.43 -7.47
C ARG A 248 8.32 -0.50 -8.68
N GLY A 249 9.06 -1.61 -8.54
CA GLY A 249 9.48 -2.45 -9.65
C GLY A 249 8.38 -3.25 -10.37
N ALA A 250 7.17 -3.31 -9.81
CA ALA A 250 6.05 -4.06 -10.36
C ALA A 250 4.79 -3.21 -10.65
N LEU A 251 4.86 -1.87 -10.59
CA LEU A 251 3.69 -1.02 -10.80
C LEU A 251 3.05 -1.22 -12.18
N GLN A 252 3.86 -1.42 -13.22
CA GLN A 252 3.41 -1.68 -14.58
C GLN A 252 2.54 -2.94 -14.69
N LEU A 253 2.80 -3.96 -13.87
CA LEU A 253 1.98 -5.18 -13.85
C LEU A 253 0.55 -4.85 -13.43
N ALA A 254 0.40 -4.07 -12.36
CA ALA A 254 -0.91 -3.70 -11.85
C ALA A 254 -1.75 -2.92 -12.87
N ALA A 255 -1.11 -2.04 -13.64
CA ALA A 255 -1.77 -1.30 -14.72
C ALA A 255 -2.11 -2.20 -15.92
N ASN A 256 -1.17 -3.05 -16.37
CA ASN A 256 -1.37 -3.96 -17.50
C ASN A 256 -2.52 -4.95 -17.25
N ASP A 257 -2.66 -5.40 -16.01
CA ASP A 257 -3.72 -6.32 -15.59
C ASP A 257 -5.02 -5.61 -15.18
N GLY A 258 -5.06 -4.27 -15.25
CA GLY A 258 -6.24 -3.47 -14.92
C GLY A 258 -6.72 -3.66 -13.48
N LEU A 259 -5.80 -3.72 -12.51
CA LEU A 259 -6.09 -4.05 -11.10
C LEU A 259 -6.77 -2.90 -10.35
N ASP A 260 -8.01 -2.57 -10.73
CA ASP A 260 -8.86 -1.58 -10.06
C ASP A 260 -9.40 -2.02 -8.69
N ASN A 261 -9.08 -3.25 -8.27
CA ASN A 261 -9.26 -3.76 -6.92
C ASN A 261 -8.04 -3.50 -6.02
N LEU A 262 -7.11 -2.63 -6.44
CA LEU A 262 -5.91 -2.26 -5.70
C LEU A 262 -5.87 -0.76 -5.41
N THR A 263 -5.62 -0.41 -4.15
CA THR A 263 -5.30 0.96 -3.75
C THR A 263 -4.07 1.03 -2.87
N PHE A 264 -3.06 1.77 -3.34
CA PHE A 264 -1.94 2.19 -2.52
C PHE A 264 -2.28 3.49 -1.79
N VAL A 265 -2.04 3.54 -0.49
CA VAL A 265 -2.18 4.73 0.34
C VAL A 265 -0.80 5.12 0.85
N VAL A 266 -0.19 6.11 0.22
CA VAL A 266 1.14 6.60 0.56
C VAL A 266 1.01 7.71 1.60
N ASN A 267 1.54 7.46 2.79
CA ASN A 267 1.70 8.45 3.85
C ASN A 267 2.94 9.32 3.57
N ALA A 268 2.76 10.39 2.80
CA ALA A 268 3.80 11.35 2.46
C ALA A 268 3.96 12.39 3.57
N ASN A 269 4.57 11.96 4.67
CA ASN A 269 4.96 12.86 5.76
C ASN A 269 6.25 13.65 5.47
N LEU A 270 6.85 13.40 4.30
CA LEU A 270 8.05 14.00 3.71
C LEU A 270 9.37 13.57 4.39
N GLN A 271 9.32 12.64 5.35
CA GLN A 271 10.47 12.18 6.11
C GLN A 271 10.65 10.66 6.05
N ARG A 272 11.91 10.24 6.03
CA ARG A 272 12.36 8.92 6.46
C ARG A 272 12.90 8.99 7.89
N LEU A 273 13.68 7.98 8.29
CA LEU A 273 14.17 7.82 9.66
C LEU A 273 15.06 8.99 10.10
N ASP A 274 16.04 9.37 9.27
CA ASP A 274 17.10 10.32 9.62
C ASP A 274 16.94 11.70 8.93
N GLY A 275 15.77 12.01 8.38
CA GLY A 275 15.50 13.31 7.75
C GLY A 275 14.53 13.23 6.57
N PRO A 276 14.42 14.29 5.75
CA PRO A 276 13.53 14.32 4.60
C PRO A 276 13.85 13.25 3.54
N VAL A 277 12.84 12.78 2.80
CA VAL A 277 13.03 11.85 1.67
C VAL A 277 13.69 12.56 0.49
N ARG A 278 13.18 13.76 0.14
CA ARG A 278 13.70 14.62 -0.95
C ARG A 278 13.79 16.08 -0.49
N GLY A 279 14.70 16.41 0.42
CA GLY A 279 14.78 17.76 1.01
C GLY A 279 14.86 18.92 0.00
N ASN A 280 15.65 18.77 -1.06
CA ASN A 280 15.80 19.78 -2.14
C ASN A 280 14.80 19.59 -3.30
N GLY A 281 13.87 18.66 -3.16
CA GLY A 281 12.91 18.29 -4.19
C GLY A 281 11.50 18.15 -3.61
N LYS A 282 10.66 17.37 -4.30
CA LYS A 282 9.25 17.16 -3.94
C LYS A 282 8.86 15.70 -4.16
N ILE A 283 8.92 14.87 -3.12
CA ILE A 283 8.67 13.44 -3.21
C ILE A 283 7.27 13.14 -3.77
N ILE A 284 6.25 13.93 -3.42
CA ILE A 284 4.89 13.74 -3.92
C ILE A 284 4.82 13.92 -5.45
N GLN A 285 5.56 14.88 -6.03
CA GLN A 285 5.58 15.07 -7.49
C GLN A 285 6.43 14.01 -8.21
N GLU A 286 7.54 13.58 -7.60
CA GLU A 286 8.31 12.43 -8.09
C GLU A 286 7.43 11.19 -8.17
N LEU A 287 6.70 10.89 -7.09
CA LEU A 287 5.78 9.76 -7.03
C LEU A 287 4.61 9.92 -7.99
N GLU A 288 3.98 11.09 -8.09
CA GLU A 288 2.91 11.33 -9.08
C GLU A 288 3.39 10.98 -10.49
N SER A 289 4.55 11.51 -10.89
CA SER A 289 5.12 11.25 -12.21
C SER A 289 5.37 9.77 -12.44
N PHE A 290 5.98 9.11 -11.45
CA PHE A 290 6.34 7.69 -11.55
C PHE A 290 5.10 6.78 -11.67
N PHE A 291 4.09 7.00 -10.82
CA PHE A 291 2.86 6.21 -10.86
C PHE A 291 2.03 6.48 -12.12
N ARG A 292 1.92 7.75 -12.58
CA ARG A 292 1.27 8.05 -13.86
C ARG A 292 2.00 7.40 -15.04
N GLY A 293 3.34 7.44 -15.03
CA GLY A 293 4.18 6.78 -16.04
C GLY A 293 3.99 5.26 -16.07
N ALA A 294 3.68 4.66 -14.92
CA ALA A 294 3.34 3.24 -14.81
C ALA A 294 1.87 2.91 -15.15
N GLY A 295 1.04 3.89 -15.50
CA GLY A 295 -0.37 3.69 -15.90
C GLY A 295 -1.38 3.68 -14.74
N TRP A 296 -1.04 4.25 -13.59
CA TRP A 296 -1.92 4.31 -12.43
C TRP A 296 -2.78 5.58 -12.40
N ASN A 297 -3.97 5.45 -11.80
CA ASN A 297 -4.75 6.59 -11.34
C ASN A 297 -4.06 7.20 -10.09
N VAL A 298 -3.78 8.51 -10.12
CA VAL A 298 -3.10 9.20 -9.02
C VAL A 298 -4.03 10.24 -8.42
N ILE A 299 -4.30 10.10 -7.12
CA ILE A 299 -5.06 11.05 -6.31
C ILE A 299 -4.14 11.67 -5.25
N LYS A 300 -3.99 12.99 -5.29
CA LYS A 300 -3.22 13.75 -4.30
C LYS A 300 -4.15 14.36 -3.25
N VAL A 301 -3.80 14.16 -1.99
CA VAL A 301 -4.48 14.76 -0.82
C VAL A 301 -3.46 15.61 -0.07
N ILE A 302 -3.33 16.88 -0.47
CA ILE A 302 -2.25 17.78 -0.07
C ILE A 302 -2.67 18.74 1.04
N TRP A 303 -3.84 19.36 0.92
CA TRP A 303 -4.30 20.46 1.77
C TRP A 303 -5.64 20.14 2.43
N GLY A 304 -5.78 20.50 3.71
CA GLY A 304 -7.06 20.40 4.44
C GLY A 304 -8.04 21.48 3.99
N ARG A 305 -9.31 21.35 4.38
CA ARG A 305 -10.39 22.27 3.97
C ARG A 305 -10.15 23.73 4.36
N GLU A 306 -9.28 23.98 5.34
CA GLU A 306 -8.92 25.33 5.75
C GLU A 306 -8.20 26.12 4.65
N TRP A 307 -7.65 25.45 3.63
CA TRP A 307 -7.03 26.08 2.47
C TRP A 307 -8.02 26.43 1.36
N ASP A 308 -9.21 25.83 1.33
CA ASP A 308 -10.16 25.98 0.22
C ASP A 308 -10.54 27.46 -0.04
N PRO A 309 -10.82 28.30 0.99
CA PRO A 309 -11.13 29.70 0.76
C PRO A 309 -9.96 30.51 0.20
N LEU A 310 -8.71 30.17 0.58
CA LEU A 310 -7.51 30.83 0.06
C LEU A 310 -7.27 30.46 -1.40
N LEU A 311 -7.41 29.17 -1.74
CA LEU A 311 -7.29 28.70 -3.11
C LEU A 311 -8.38 29.27 -4.02
N GLN A 312 -9.61 29.45 -3.51
CA GLN A 312 -10.69 30.10 -4.25
C GLN A 312 -10.42 31.59 -4.50
N GLN A 313 -9.69 32.26 -3.61
CA GLN A 313 -9.31 33.67 -3.75
C GLN A 313 -8.10 33.89 -4.67
N ASP A 314 -7.35 32.83 -5.00
CA ASP A 314 -6.10 32.88 -5.79
C ASP A 314 -6.36 33.06 -7.30
N THR A 315 -6.94 34.20 -7.68
CA THR A 315 -7.33 34.47 -9.08
C THR A 315 -6.16 34.62 -10.05
N ASP A 316 -4.97 34.91 -9.54
CA ASP A 316 -3.75 35.14 -10.32
C ASP A 316 -2.73 33.99 -10.21
N GLY A 317 -3.08 32.92 -9.50
CA GLY A 317 -2.28 31.70 -9.34
C GLY A 317 -1.03 31.87 -8.45
N ALA A 318 -0.92 32.96 -7.70
CA ALA A 318 0.25 33.25 -6.87
C ALA A 318 0.46 32.21 -5.77
N LEU A 319 -0.63 31.78 -5.12
CA LEU A 319 -0.56 30.77 -4.06
C LEU A 319 -0.19 29.40 -4.62
N VAL A 320 -0.79 29.00 -5.74
CA VAL A 320 -0.46 27.74 -6.41
C VAL A 320 0.99 27.73 -6.89
N ASP A 321 1.48 28.82 -7.50
CA ASP A 321 2.88 28.96 -7.92
C ASP A 321 3.85 28.80 -6.71
N LEU A 322 3.53 29.44 -5.59
CA LEU A 322 4.29 29.31 -4.35
C LEU A 322 4.30 27.87 -3.82
N MET A 323 3.14 27.19 -3.84
CA MET A 323 3.01 25.80 -3.44
C MET A 323 3.83 24.86 -4.33
N ASN A 324 3.85 25.12 -5.64
CA ASN A 324 4.63 24.37 -6.61
C ASN A 324 6.13 24.51 -6.36
N GLN A 325 6.62 25.73 -6.16
CA GLN A 325 8.06 26.02 -6.04
C GLN A 325 8.66 25.68 -4.67
N THR A 326 7.85 25.59 -3.62
CA THR A 326 8.34 25.30 -2.26
C THR A 326 8.83 23.84 -2.14
N PRO A 327 10.12 23.60 -1.80
CA PRO A 327 10.65 22.25 -1.65
C PRO A 327 10.19 21.58 -0.36
N ASP A 328 10.30 20.25 -0.28
CA ASP A 328 9.89 19.48 0.90
C ASP A 328 10.66 19.91 2.17
N GLY A 329 11.95 20.26 2.03
CA GLY A 329 12.77 20.76 3.14
C GLY A 329 12.17 22.01 3.79
N ASP A 330 11.67 22.95 2.98
CA ASP A 330 11.00 24.16 3.48
C ASP A 330 9.68 23.81 4.17
N TYR A 331 8.87 22.94 3.58
CA TYR A 331 7.64 22.47 4.24
C TYR A 331 7.88 21.78 5.57
N GLN A 332 9.02 21.12 5.73
CA GLN A 332 9.44 20.53 6.99
C GLN A 332 9.84 21.60 8.01
N THR A 333 10.60 22.61 7.61
CA THR A 333 10.95 23.76 8.46
C THR A 333 9.69 24.51 8.91
N PHE A 334 8.79 24.84 7.99
CA PHE A 334 7.54 25.55 8.32
C PHE A 334 6.72 24.85 9.40
N LYS A 335 6.70 23.52 9.39
CA LYS A 335 5.93 22.75 10.36
C LYS A 335 6.64 22.59 11.72
N ALA A 336 7.92 22.90 11.80
CA ALA A 336 8.72 22.88 13.03
C ALA A 336 8.80 24.26 13.74
N GLU A 337 8.23 25.30 13.12
CA GLU A 337 8.29 26.70 13.55
C GLU A 337 6.92 27.20 14.07
N SER A 338 6.48 28.40 13.67
CA SER A 338 5.27 29.08 14.15
C SER A 338 4.44 29.69 13.00
N GLY A 339 3.19 30.09 13.29
CA GLY A 339 2.34 30.79 12.31
C GLY A 339 2.95 32.10 11.79
N ALA A 340 3.62 32.86 12.66
CA ALA A 340 4.37 34.06 12.28
C ALA A 340 5.49 33.74 11.28
N PHE A 341 6.23 32.66 11.54
CA PHE A 341 7.29 32.20 10.64
C PHE A 341 6.72 31.79 9.28
N VAL A 342 5.58 31.09 9.24
CA VAL A 342 4.89 30.71 7.99
C VAL A 342 4.39 31.94 7.23
N ARG A 343 3.84 32.94 7.92
CA ARG A 343 3.43 34.21 7.31
C ARG A 343 4.59 34.86 6.57
N GLU A 344 5.73 35.02 7.24
CA GLU A 344 6.90 35.71 6.68
C GLU A 344 7.61 34.87 5.61
N ASN A 345 7.82 33.58 5.87
CA ASN A 345 8.73 32.74 5.09
C ASN A 345 8.03 31.85 4.05
N PHE A 346 6.70 31.76 4.05
CA PHE A 346 5.93 31.13 2.97
C PHE A 346 5.13 32.20 2.24
N PHE A 347 4.08 32.76 2.86
CA PHE A 347 3.21 33.74 2.21
C PHE A 347 3.94 35.05 1.88
N GLY A 348 4.93 35.46 2.66
CA GLY A 348 5.74 36.66 2.43
C GLY A 348 6.71 36.56 1.25
N ARG A 349 6.86 35.38 0.63
CA ARG A 349 7.71 35.21 -0.58
C ARG A 349 7.12 35.88 -1.82
N ASP A 350 5.81 36.12 -1.84
CA ASP A 350 5.12 36.88 -2.89
C ASP A 350 4.17 37.92 -2.23
N PRO A 351 4.24 39.22 -2.60
CA PRO A 351 3.35 40.24 -2.05
C PRO A 351 1.85 39.91 -2.20
N ARG A 352 1.48 39.18 -3.25
CA ARG A 352 0.08 38.82 -3.55
C ARG A 352 -0.40 37.79 -2.53
N THR A 353 0.39 36.76 -2.26
CA THR A 353 0.10 35.77 -1.20
C THR A 353 0.18 36.35 0.20
N ALA A 354 1.07 37.33 0.44
CA ALA A 354 1.15 38.04 1.71
C ALA A 354 -0.13 38.82 2.01
N ASN A 355 -0.71 39.47 1.00
CA ASN A 355 -1.99 40.18 1.10
C ASN A 355 -3.16 39.23 1.38
N MET A 356 -3.18 38.02 0.79
CA MET A 356 -4.24 37.04 1.01
C MET A 356 -4.40 36.65 2.49
N VAL A 357 -3.29 36.58 3.23
CA VAL A 357 -3.31 36.22 4.66
C VAL A 357 -3.21 37.44 5.58
N GLY A 358 -3.27 38.67 5.04
CA GLY A 358 -3.06 39.91 5.79
C GLY A 358 -4.03 40.11 6.96
N SER A 359 -5.27 39.61 6.85
CA SER A 359 -6.27 39.66 7.90
C SER A 359 -6.31 38.43 8.82
N MET A 360 -5.56 37.37 8.49
CA MET A 360 -5.50 36.18 9.33
C MET A 360 -4.59 36.43 10.53
N THR A 361 -4.88 35.86 11.69
CA THR A 361 -3.94 35.80 12.81
C THR A 361 -2.89 34.71 12.59
N ASP A 362 -1.77 34.77 13.32
CA ASP A 362 -0.75 33.72 13.22
C ASP A 362 -1.28 32.34 13.65
N ASP A 363 -2.22 32.30 14.61
CA ASP A 363 -2.90 31.05 15.00
C ASP A 363 -3.79 30.50 13.89
N GLN A 364 -4.48 31.37 13.14
CA GLN A 364 -5.27 30.95 11.97
C GLN A 364 -4.37 30.39 10.86
N ILE A 365 -3.22 31.02 10.60
CA ILE A 365 -2.22 30.51 9.66
C ILE A 365 -1.66 29.17 10.14
N TRP A 366 -1.35 29.04 11.43
CA TRP A 366 -0.87 27.78 12.01
C TRP A 366 -1.92 26.67 11.95
N GLY A 367 -3.21 27.04 11.99
CA GLY A 367 -4.36 26.15 11.86
C GLY A 367 -4.57 25.56 10.46
N LEU A 368 -3.84 26.01 9.44
CA LEU A 368 -3.90 25.48 8.08
C LEU A 368 -3.31 24.06 8.00
N LYS A 369 -4.17 23.05 7.81
CA LYS A 369 -3.77 21.64 7.89
C LYS A 369 -3.29 21.06 6.56
N ARG A 370 -2.47 20.02 6.65
CA ARG A 370 -2.17 19.11 5.53
C ARG A 370 -3.37 18.17 5.31
N GLY A 371 -3.64 17.81 4.06
CA GLY A 371 -4.87 17.11 3.66
C GLY A 371 -5.06 15.73 4.30
N GLY A 372 -3.98 15.00 4.59
CA GLY A 372 -4.06 13.71 5.26
C GLY A 372 -4.49 13.77 6.73
N HIS A 373 -4.84 14.96 7.25
CA HIS A 373 -5.46 15.16 8.56
C HIS A 373 -6.91 15.66 8.48
N ASP A 374 -7.48 15.74 7.29
CA ASP A 374 -8.87 16.13 7.05
C ASP A 374 -9.70 14.93 6.58
N TYR A 375 -10.69 14.53 7.37
CA TYR A 375 -11.54 13.39 7.08
C TYR A 375 -12.34 13.52 5.78
N LYS A 376 -12.78 14.72 5.40
CA LYS A 376 -13.49 14.94 4.13
C LYS A 376 -12.59 14.68 2.94
N LYS A 377 -11.36 15.21 2.98
CA LYS A 377 -10.39 15.03 1.88
C LYS A 377 -9.96 13.57 1.74
N ILE A 378 -9.76 12.86 2.85
CA ILE A 378 -9.41 11.44 2.85
C ILE A 378 -10.58 10.60 2.32
N TYR A 379 -11.80 10.83 2.83
CA TYR A 379 -12.99 10.11 2.39
C TYR A 379 -13.25 10.30 0.89
N ALA A 380 -13.16 11.53 0.40
CA ALA A 380 -13.28 11.85 -1.02
C ALA A 380 -12.28 11.05 -1.87
N ALA A 381 -11.03 10.97 -1.44
CA ALA A 381 -10.00 10.20 -2.13
C ALA A 381 -10.26 8.68 -2.12
N TYR A 382 -10.70 8.13 -0.99
CA TYR A 382 -10.99 6.69 -0.88
C TYR A 382 -12.23 6.30 -1.70
N LYS A 383 -13.26 7.15 -1.69
CA LYS A 383 -14.44 6.98 -2.54
C LYS A 383 -14.07 7.03 -4.02
N ALA A 384 -13.34 8.06 -4.45
CA ALA A 384 -12.89 8.19 -5.83
C ALA A 384 -12.00 7.01 -6.27
N ALA A 385 -11.14 6.48 -5.39
CA ALA A 385 -10.31 5.32 -5.68
C ALA A 385 -11.11 4.03 -5.87
N THR A 386 -12.12 3.79 -5.03
CA THR A 386 -12.95 2.58 -5.09
C THR A 386 -13.99 2.60 -6.21
N GLU A 387 -14.41 3.80 -6.63
CA GLU A 387 -15.30 4.00 -7.78
C GLU A 387 -14.54 3.99 -9.13
N HIS A 388 -13.22 4.21 -9.12
CA HIS A 388 -12.38 4.13 -10.32
C HIS A 388 -12.28 2.68 -10.83
N LYS A 389 -12.32 2.49 -12.16
CA LYS A 389 -12.30 1.18 -12.82
C LYS A 389 -11.27 1.10 -13.94
N GLY A 390 -10.75 -0.10 -14.17
CA GLY A 390 -9.77 -0.41 -15.22
C GLY A 390 -8.32 -0.06 -14.93
N GLN A 391 -8.00 0.63 -13.82
CA GLN A 391 -6.63 0.91 -13.40
C GLN A 391 -6.49 0.84 -11.87
N PRO A 392 -5.32 0.44 -11.34
CA PRO A 392 -5.03 0.59 -9.92
C PRO A 392 -4.93 2.07 -9.54
N THR A 393 -5.23 2.38 -8.28
CA THR A 393 -5.16 3.76 -7.75
C THR A 393 -4.06 3.90 -6.70
N VAL A 394 -3.31 5.00 -6.75
CA VAL A 394 -2.47 5.46 -5.64
C VAL A 394 -3.03 6.76 -5.08
N ILE A 395 -3.13 6.83 -3.76
CA ILE A 395 -3.51 8.01 -3.01
C ILE A 395 -2.26 8.51 -2.28
N ILE A 396 -1.73 9.66 -2.70
CA ILE A 396 -0.56 10.28 -2.09
C ILE A 396 -1.04 11.34 -1.11
N THR A 397 -0.92 11.03 0.18
CA THR A 397 -1.48 11.84 1.27
C THR A 397 -0.38 12.63 1.97
N LYS A 398 -0.45 13.95 1.93
CA LYS A 398 0.48 14.81 2.67
C LYS A 398 0.06 14.83 4.14
N THR A 399 0.90 14.33 5.03
CA THR A 399 0.64 14.26 6.49
C THR A 399 1.75 14.96 7.27
N VAL A 400 1.72 14.91 8.61
CA VAL A 400 2.79 15.43 9.49
C VAL A 400 3.30 14.27 10.34
N LYS A 401 4.61 14.00 10.31
CA LYS A 401 5.21 12.98 11.17
C LYS A 401 5.10 13.37 12.64
N GLY A 402 4.58 12.46 13.46
CA GLY A 402 4.31 12.76 14.87
C GLY A 402 3.24 13.82 15.10
N TYR A 403 2.29 13.97 14.16
CA TYR A 403 1.16 14.90 14.27
C TYR A 403 0.51 14.84 15.65
N GLY A 404 0.28 15.99 16.27
CA GLY A 404 -0.42 16.17 17.53
C GLY A 404 0.21 15.46 18.73
N LEU A 405 1.52 15.13 18.69
CA LEU A 405 2.28 14.62 19.85
C LEU A 405 2.93 15.75 20.67
N GLY A 406 2.67 17.00 20.30
CA GLY A 406 3.27 18.19 20.91
C GLY A 406 4.55 18.65 20.20
N LYS A 407 4.99 19.87 20.55
CA LYS A 407 6.09 20.60 19.89
C LYS A 407 7.44 19.87 19.94
N SER A 408 7.64 18.99 20.91
CA SER A 408 8.86 18.20 21.08
C SER A 408 8.96 17.01 20.11
N PHE A 409 7.83 16.56 19.55
CA PHE A 409 7.77 15.44 18.61
C PHE A 409 7.39 15.89 17.20
N GLU A 410 6.34 16.70 17.06
CA GLU A 410 5.73 16.95 15.77
C GLU A 410 6.71 17.59 14.77
N GLY A 411 6.87 16.95 13.60
CA GLY A 411 7.73 17.44 12.53
C GLY A 411 9.24 17.34 12.75
N ARG A 412 9.73 16.83 13.89
CA ARG A 412 11.19 16.72 14.15
C ARG A 412 11.79 15.45 13.52
N ASN A 413 13.07 15.50 13.13
CA ASN A 413 13.76 14.35 12.52
C ASN A 413 13.91 13.19 13.53
N ALA A 414 14.32 13.48 14.76
CA ALA A 414 14.56 12.49 15.81
C ALA A 414 13.30 11.72 16.28
N THR A 415 12.12 12.21 15.90
CA THR A 415 10.80 11.73 16.33
C THR A 415 10.52 10.26 16.03
N HIS A 416 11.23 9.66 15.07
CA HIS A 416 11.13 8.22 14.86
C HIS A 416 11.77 7.41 16.01
N GLN A 417 12.87 7.90 16.60
CA GLN A 417 13.57 7.25 17.71
C GLN A 417 13.03 7.65 19.09
N MET A 418 12.16 8.65 19.16
CA MET A 418 11.54 9.09 20.41
C MET A 418 10.43 8.12 20.84
N LYS A 419 10.68 7.42 21.97
CA LYS A 419 9.83 6.34 22.49
C LYS A 419 9.31 6.62 23.91
N LYS A 420 9.77 7.72 24.51
CA LYS A 420 9.45 8.15 25.88
C LYS A 420 8.90 9.57 25.82
N LEU A 421 7.86 9.81 26.61
CA LEU A 421 7.26 11.12 26.83
C LEU A 421 7.75 11.58 28.20
N THR A 422 8.20 12.83 28.32
CA THR A 422 8.41 13.42 29.65
C THR A 422 7.06 13.60 30.34
N LEU A 423 7.04 13.82 31.67
CA LEU A 423 5.79 14.10 32.38
C LEU A 423 5.04 15.29 31.76
N GLN A 424 5.74 16.35 31.36
CA GLN A 424 5.10 17.49 30.68
C GLN A 424 4.52 17.08 29.32
N ASN A 425 5.27 16.31 28.52
CA ASN A 425 4.75 15.81 27.24
C ASN A 425 3.50 14.91 27.45
N LEU A 426 3.44 14.12 28.52
CA LEU A 426 2.26 13.31 28.85
C LEU A 426 1.04 14.19 29.15
N LYS A 427 1.21 15.24 29.96
CA LYS A 427 0.13 16.20 30.28
C LYS A 427 -0.35 16.94 29.03
N ASP A 428 0.58 17.51 28.27
CA ASP A 428 0.26 18.24 27.03
C ASP A 428 -0.46 17.33 26.02
N PHE A 429 0.00 16.09 25.87
CA PHE A 429 -0.62 15.12 24.97
C PHE A 429 -2.00 14.65 25.46
N ARG A 430 -2.18 14.47 26.78
CA ARG A 430 -3.48 14.16 27.41
C ARG A 430 -4.48 15.26 27.14
N ASP A 431 -4.07 16.51 27.29
CA ASP A 431 -4.88 17.71 27.04
C ASP A 431 -5.26 17.82 25.55
N GLU A 432 -4.29 17.67 24.65
CA GLU A 432 -4.51 17.69 23.20
C GLU A 432 -5.47 16.57 22.75
N MET A 433 -5.34 15.36 23.31
CA MET A 433 -6.23 14.24 23.03
C MET A 433 -7.56 14.30 23.81
N ARG A 434 -7.74 15.28 24.71
CA ARG A 434 -8.91 15.45 25.58
C ARG A 434 -9.28 14.18 26.36
N VAL A 435 -8.26 13.51 26.90
CA VAL A 435 -8.42 12.26 27.65
C VAL A 435 -8.67 12.59 29.12
N PRO A 436 -9.73 12.08 29.77
CA PRO A 436 -10.09 12.42 31.15
C PRO A 436 -9.24 11.65 32.19
N ILE A 437 -7.93 11.76 32.09
CA ILE A 437 -6.96 11.28 33.09
C ILE A 437 -6.48 12.49 33.88
N THR A 438 -6.42 12.42 35.20
CA THR A 438 -5.99 13.53 36.06
C THR A 438 -4.47 13.69 36.11
N ASP A 439 -3.99 14.89 36.44
CA ASP A 439 -2.56 15.14 36.64
C ASP A 439 -1.94 14.23 37.71
N ALA A 440 -2.67 13.99 38.81
CA ALA A 440 -2.23 13.11 39.89
C ALA A 440 -1.96 11.66 39.41
N GLN A 441 -2.76 11.15 38.46
CA GLN A 441 -2.54 9.82 37.88
C GLN A 441 -1.30 9.75 36.99
N LEU A 442 -0.94 10.85 36.30
CA LEU A 442 0.29 10.92 35.51
C LEU A 442 1.53 11.13 36.39
N GLU A 443 1.38 11.86 37.48
CA GLU A 443 2.45 12.15 38.44
C GLU A 443 2.80 10.96 39.33
N SER A 444 1.82 10.09 39.64
CA SER A 444 2.03 8.94 40.53
C SER A 444 3.03 7.92 39.97
N ASP A 445 2.97 7.67 38.66
CA ASP A 445 3.96 6.86 37.96
C ASP A 445 4.06 7.30 36.48
N PRO A 446 5.00 8.21 36.15
CA PRO A 446 5.19 8.68 34.79
C PRO A 446 5.57 7.60 33.79
N TYR A 447 6.01 6.40 34.23
CA TYR A 447 6.31 5.26 33.35
C TYR A 447 5.12 4.33 33.12
N GLN A 448 4.06 4.48 33.92
CA GLN A 448 2.82 3.70 33.83
C GLN A 448 1.58 4.58 33.70
N PRO A 449 1.54 5.57 32.79
CA PRO A 449 0.32 6.34 32.55
C PRO A 449 -0.81 5.39 32.09
N PRO A 450 -2.05 5.60 32.55
CA PRO A 450 -3.13 4.66 32.28
C PRO A 450 -3.58 4.71 30.81
N TYR A 451 -3.99 3.56 30.28
CA TYR A 451 -4.80 3.51 29.07
C TYR A 451 -6.18 4.12 29.35
N TYR A 452 -6.85 4.57 28.30
CA TYR A 452 -8.19 5.12 28.39
C TYR A 452 -9.19 4.29 27.58
N HIS A 453 -10.28 3.90 28.24
CA HIS A 453 -11.46 3.30 27.64
C HIS A 453 -12.68 3.91 28.35
N PRO A 454 -13.63 4.53 27.65
CA PRO A 454 -14.79 5.19 28.27
C PRO A 454 -15.86 4.21 28.80
N GLY A 455 -15.56 2.90 28.85
CA GLY A 455 -16.55 1.84 29.00
C GLY A 455 -17.25 1.46 27.69
N ARG A 456 -17.80 0.23 27.65
CA ARG A 456 -18.44 -0.36 26.46
C ARG A 456 -19.73 0.36 26.05
N ASP A 457 -20.45 0.94 27.00
CA ASP A 457 -21.74 1.60 26.76
C ASP A 457 -21.59 3.05 26.29
N ALA A 458 -20.37 3.57 26.15
CA ALA A 458 -20.12 4.91 25.64
C ALA A 458 -20.61 5.03 24.18
N PRO A 459 -21.29 6.13 23.81
CA PRO A 459 -21.85 6.29 22.46
C PRO A 459 -20.78 6.20 21.36
N GLU A 460 -19.56 6.65 21.64
CA GLU A 460 -18.43 6.57 20.71
C GLU A 460 -17.98 5.14 20.46
N ILE A 461 -18.01 4.27 21.48
CA ILE A 461 -17.65 2.86 21.38
C ILE A 461 -18.77 2.08 20.67
N GLN A 462 -20.04 2.37 20.98
CA GLN A 462 -21.18 1.80 20.26
C GLN A 462 -21.13 2.15 18.77
N TYR A 463 -20.86 3.43 18.43
CA TYR A 463 -20.69 3.86 17.05
C TYR A 463 -19.56 3.07 16.35
N MET A 464 -18.41 2.88 17.01
CA MET A 464 -17.29 2.10 16.46
C MET A 464 -17.70 0.66 16.16
N HIS A 465 -18.41 0.00 17.07
CA HIS A 465 -18.93 -1.36 16.86
C HIS A 465 -19.98 -1.42 15.73
N GLU A 466 -20.87 -0.44 15.65
CA GLU A 466 -21.89 -0.35 14.59
C GLU A 466 -21.24 -0.22 13.21
N ARG A 467 -20.26 0.69 13.05
CA ARG A 467 -19.51 0.83 11.80
C ARG A 467 -18.85 -0.49 11.39
N ARG A 468 -18.18 -1.17 12.32
CA ARG A 468 -17.55 -2.48 12.03
C ARG A 468 -18.57 -3.57 11.70
N LYS A 469 -19.72 -3.59 12.38
CA LYS A 469 -20.80 -4.54 12.10
C LYS A 469 -21.37 -4.35 10.70
N GLU A 470 -21.62 -3.10 10.30
CA GLU A 470 -22.08 -2.78 8.94
C GLU A 470 -21.08 -3.20 7.87
N LEU A 471 -19.78 -3.08 8.16
CA LEU A 471 -18.70 -3.51 7.28
C LEU A 471 -18.32 -4.99 7.45
N GLY A 472 -19.11 -5.82 8.12
CA GLY A 472 -18.90 -7.26 8.16
C GLY A 472 -17.83 -7.74 9.15
N GLY A 473 -17.70 -7.08 10.30
CA GLY A 473 -16.90 -7.55 11.44
C GLY A 473 -15.62 -6.76 11.66
N TYR A 474 -14.78 -7.22 12.58
CA TYR A 474 -13.57 -6.50 12.99
C TYR A 474 -12.39 -6.79 12.07
N LEU A 475 -11.42 -5.89 12.05
CA LEU A 475 -10.15 -6.04 11.34
C LEU A 475 -9.03 -5.42 12.18
N PRO A 476 -7.78 -5.92 12.09
CA PRO A 476 -7.37 -7.17 11.44
C PRO A 476 -7.95 -8.40 12.14
N GLU A 477 -8.21 -9.45 11.37
CA GLU A 477 -8.62 -10.76 11.89
C GLU A 477 -8.11 -11.81 10.90
N ARG A 478 -7.50 -12.88 11.40
CA ARG A 478 -7.05 -13.98 10.54
C ARG A 478 -7.81 -15.25 10.84
N ARG A 479 -8.47 -15.81 9.82
CA ARG A 479 -9.21 -17.08 9.91
C ARG A 479 -8.41 -18.22 9.30
N SER A 480 -8.57 -19.41 9.88
CA SER A 480 -7.90 -20.65 9.42
C SER A 480 -8.88 -21.72 8.92
N LYS A 481 -10.18 -21.40 8.85
CA LYS A 481 -11.23 -22.26 8.30
C LYS A 481 -11.32 -22.04 6.79
N TYR A 482 -11.32 -23.13 6.02
CA TYR A 482 -11.36 -23.13 4.57
C TYR A 482 -12.19 -24.28 4.00
N VAL A 483 -12.48 -24.21 2.70
CA VAL A 483 -13.15 -25.27 1.95
C VAL A 483 -12.30 -26.54 1.96
N ASN A 484 -12.90 -27.65 2.36
CA ASN A 484 -12.24 -28.95 2.34
C ASN A 484 -12.20 -29.51 0.90
N PHE A 485 -11.18 -30.31 0.59
CA PHE A 485 -11.03 -30.98 -0.69
C PHE A 485 -10.33 -32.33 -0.50
N GLU A 486 -10.56 -33.27 -1.41
CA GLU A 486 -9.94 -34.60 -1.33
C GLU A 486 -8.49 -34.54 -1.83
N LEU A 487 -7.59 -35.21 -1.12
CA LEU A 487 -6.22 -35.37 -1.56
C LEU A 487 -6.14 -36.50 -2.61
N PRO A 488 -5.16 -36.45 -3.54
CA PRO A 488 -5.00 -37.49 -4.54
C PRO A 488 -4.73 -38.84 -3.89
N THR A 489 -5.40 -39.88 -4.41
CA THR A 489 -5.17 -41.26 -3.96
C THR A 489 -3.83 -41.80 -4.47
N ASP A 490 -3.40 -42.95 -3.95
CA ASP A 490 -2.20 -43.65 -4.41
C ASP A 490 -2.14 -43.88 -5.93
N LYS A 491 -3.29 -43.93 -6.61
CA LYS A 491 -3.39 -44.07 -8.06
C LYS A 491 -2.70 -42.91 -8.81
N ALA A 492 -2.80 -41.68 -8.30
CA ALA A 492 -2.16 -40.50 -8.91
C ALA A 492 -0.62 -40.58 -8.88
N TYR A 493 -0.06 -41.37 -7.95
CA TYR A 493 1.39 -41.55 -7.78
C TYR A 493 1.90 -42.86 -8.40
N ALA A 494 1.02 -43.71 -8.96
CA ALA A 494 1.38 -45.05 -9.40
C ALA A 494 2.42 -45.06 -10.54
N SER A 495 2.34 -44.09 -11.46
CA SER A 495 3.27 -43.97 -12.59
C SER A 495 4.67 -43.53 -12.12
N PRO A 496 4.83 -42.39 -11.38
CA PRO A 496 6.12 -42.01 -10.80
C PRO A 496 6.76 -43.10 -9.91
N ARG A 497 5.96 -43.84 -9.11
CA ARG A 497 6.46 -44.91 -8.24
C ARG A 497 7.09 -46.10 -8.98
N LYS A 498 6.71 -46.34 -10.24
CA LYS A 498 7.33 -47.41 -11.05
C LYS A 498 8.76 -47.08 -11.48
N GLY A 499 9.20 -45.82 -11.33
CA GLY A 499 10.49 -45.35 -11.82
C GLY A 499 10.50 -45.17 -13.35
N SER A 500 11.66 -44.78 -13.89
CA SER A 500 11.83 -44.53 -15.32
C SER A 500 12.15 -45.77 -16.17
N GLY A 501 12.21 -46.95 -15.54
CA GLY A 501 12.57 -48.20 -16.20
C GLY A 501 14.01 -48.15 -16.73
N SER A 502 14.17 -48.39 -18.03
CA SER A 502 15.47 -48.31 -18.72
C SER A 502 15.80 -46.92 -19.25
N GLN A 503 14.89 -45.95 -19.16
CA GLN A 503 15.13 -44.59 -19.64
C GLN A 503 15.82 -43.77 -18.56
N GLU A 504 16.98 -43.20 -18.87
CA GLU A 504 17.60 -42.17 -18.04
C GLU A 504 16.82 -40.86 -18.17
N ILE A 505 16.42 -40.28 -17.03
CA ILE A 505 15.69 -39.01 -16.97
C ILE A 505 16.23 -38.15 -15.83
N ALA A 506 16.13 -36.83 -15.97
CA ALA A 506 16.40 -35.92 -14.86
C ALA A 506 15.28 -35.97 -13.81
N THR A 507 15.59 -35.63 -12.56
CA THR A 507 14.59 -35.49 -11.49
C THR A 507 13.50 -34.47 -11.83
N THR A 508 13.84 -33.38 -12.54
CA THR A 508 12.86 -32.41 -13.06
C THR A 508 11.86 -33.07 -14.03
N MET A 509 12.31 -33.97 -14.91
CA MET A 509 11.41 -34.71 -15.80
C MET A 509 10.50 -35.66 -15.02
N SER A 510 11.02 -36.30 -13.96
CA SER A 510 10.21 -37.13 -13.05
C SER A 510 9.14 -36.29 -12.33
N PHE A 511 9.50 -35.10 -11.86
CA PHE A 511 8.58 -34.13 -11.27
C PHE A 511 7.46 -33.72 -12.24
N VAL A 512 7.79 -33.34 -13.48
CA VAL A 512 6.81 -32.97 -14.50
C VAL A 512 5.85 -34.13 -14.79
N ARG A 513 6.36 -35.37 -14.88
CA ARG A 513 5.52 -36.57 -15.06
C ARG A 513 4.55 -36.76 -13.89
N MET A 514 5.03 -36.59 -12.66
CA MET A 514 4.17 -36.64 -11.46
C MET A 514 3.13 -35.53 -11.47
N LEU A 515 3.53 -34.29 -11.75
CA LEU A 515 2.63 -33.14 -11.77
C LEU A 515 1.51 -33.32 -12.80
N LYS A 516 1.81 -33.91 -13.96
CA LYS A 516 0.82 -34.25 -14.98
C LYS A 516 -0.26 -35.20 -14.48
N ASP A 517 0.08 -36.17 -13.63
CA ASP A 517 -0.89 -37.11 -13.08
C ASP A 517 -1.67 -36.49 -11.90
N LEU A 518 -1.04 -35.61 -11.12
CA LEU A 518 -1.72 -34.81 -10.09
C LEU A 518 -2.74 -33.84 -10.69
N LEU A 519 -2.42 -33.18 -11.80
CA LEU A 519 -3.32 -32.26 -12.51
C LEU A 519 -4.60 -32.95 -13.04
N LYS A 520 -4.58 -34.28 -13.18
CA LYS A 520 -5.76 -35.08 -13.60
C LYS A 520 -6.61 -35.56 -12.42
N SER A 521 -6.17 -35.32 -11.19
CA SER A 521 -6.92 -35.75 -10.00
C SER A 521 -8.09 -34.80 -9.79
N GLU A 522 -9.32 -35.27 -9.99
CA GLU A 522 -10.53 -34.46 -9.89
C GLU A 522 -10.64 -33.77 -8.52
N GLY A 523 -10.95 -32.47 -8.52
CA GLY A 523 -11.10 -31.64 -7.31
C GLY A 523 -9.78 -31.17 -6.69
N PHE A 524 -8.66 -31.83 -6.99
CA PHE A 524 -7.32 -31.44 -6.54
C PHE A 524 -6.51 -30.76 -7.64
N GLY A 525 -6.56 -31.32 -8.85
CA GLY A 525 -5.76 -30.90 -10.00
C GLY A 525 -6.04 -29.44 -10.37
N GLU A 526 -7.29 -29.00 -10.26
CA GLU A 526 -7.69 -27.62 -10.50
C GLU A 526 -7.09 -26.66 -9.45
N ARG A 527 -6.88 -27.13 -8.21
CA ARG A 527 -6.33 -26.31 -7.11
C ARG A 527 -4.82 -26.12 -7.21
N ILE A 528 -4.13 -26.82 -8.11
CA ILE A 528 -2.71 -26.58 -8.37
C ILE A 528 -2.55 -25.22 -9.05
N SER A 529 -1.60 -24.40 -8.61
CA SER A 529 -1.16 -23.22 -9.36
C SER A 529 0.30 -23.40 -9.74
N MET A 530 0.64 -23.29 -11.02
CA MET A 530 2.01 -23.41 -11.49
C MET A 530 2.58 -22.01 -11.69
N ILE A 531 3.67 -21.67 -10.99
CA ILE A 531 4.29 -20.35 -11.06
C ILE A 531 5.64 -20.50 -11.75
N ILE A 532 5.84 -19.74 -12.84
CA ILE A 532 7.01 -19.87 -13.71
C ILE A 532 7.56 -18.46 -14.02
N PRO A 533 8.83 -18.17 -13.68
CA PRO A 533 9.50 -16.94 -14.05
C PRO A 533 10.13 -17.09 -15.43
N ASP A 534 9.32 -16.97 -16.47
CA ASP A 534 9.70 -17.07 -17.89
C ASP A 534 10.06 -18.49 -18.39
N GLU A 535 11.18 -19.05 -17.96
CA GLU A 535 11.79 -20.24 -18.59
C GLU A 535 11.05 -21.56 -18.33
N ALA A 536 9.93 -21.80 -19.01
CA ALA A 536 9.15 -23.03 -18.87
C ALA A 536 9.77 -24.23 -19.61
N ARG A 537 10.36 -24.00 -20.79
CA ARG A 537 10.89 -25.05 -21.68
C ARG A 537 12.09 -25.76 -21.05
N THR A 538 12.98 -25.00 -20.40
CA THR A 538 14.11 -25.53 -19.66
C THR A 538 13.68 -26.59 -18.63
N PHE A 539 12.51 -26.42 -18.03
CA PHE A 539 11.99 -27.31 -17.01
C PHE A 539 10.99 -28.35 -17.54
N GLY A 540 10.66 -28.33 -18.84
CA GLY A 540 9.63 -29.17 -19.46
C GLY A 540 8.20 -28.83 -19.03
N MET A 541 7.99 -27.62 -18.50
CA MET A 541 6.68 -27.13 -18.03
C MET A 541 5.81 -26.59 -19.18
N ASP A 542 6.42 -26.30 -20.33
CA ASP A 542 5.73 -25.97 -21.58
C ASP A 542 4.78 -27.08 -22.05
N ALA A 543 5.01 -28.32 -21.61
CA ALA A 543 4.10 -29.44 -21.78
C ALA A 543 2.67 -29.17 -21.26
N PHE A 544 2.50 -28.21 -20.34
CA PHE A 544 1.21 -27.83 -19.77
C PHE A 544 0.55 -26.63 -20.46
N PHE A 545 1.25 -25.89 -21.33
CA PHE A 545 0.69 -24.69 -21.97
C PHE A 545 -0.62 -24.94 -22.72
N PRO A 546 -0.78 -26.02 -23.52
CA PRO A 546 -2.02 -26.21 -24.27
C PRO A 546 -3.23 -26.53 -23.39
N THR A 547 -3.01 -27.22 -22.26
CA THR A 547 -4.08 -27.75 -21.40
C THR A 547 -4.38 -26.85 -20.21
N ALA A 548 -3.34 -26.49 -19.44
CA ALA A 548 -3.47 -25.69 -18.24
C ALA A 548 -3.60 -24.19 -18.58
N LYS A 549 -2.99 -23.77 -19.70
CA LYS A 549 -2.95 -22.38 -20.20
C LYS A 549 -2.29 -21.42 -19.22
N ILE A 550 -1.83 -20.29 -19.75
CA ILE A 550 -1.29 -19.19 -18.96
C ILE A 550 -2.42 -18.25 -18.60
N TYR A 551 -2.46 -17.86 -17.35
CA TYR A 551 -3.39 -16.87 -16.85
C TYR A 551 -3.06 -15.50 -17.46
N ASN A 552 -4.03 -14.91 -18.13
CA ASN A 552 -4.02 -13.51 -18.51
C ASN A 552 -5.45 -12.97 -18.34
N PRO A 553 -5.68 -11.93 -17.51
CA PRO A 553 -7.02 -11.38 -17.27
C PRO A 553 -7.70 -10.87 -18.55
N ASN A 554 -6.93 -10.55 -19.59
CA ASN A 554 -7.43 -10.07 -20.88
C ASN A 554 -7.55 -11.19 -21.93
N GLY A 555 -7.14 -12.42 -21.60
CA GLY A 555 -7.00 -13.52 -22.57
C GLY A 555 -5.96 -13.25 -23.67
N GLN A 556 -5.95 -14.10 -24.69
CA GLN A 556 -5.01 -13.98 -25.81
C GLN A 556 -5.58 -13.10 -26.93
N ASN A 557 -5.05 -11.87 -27.08
CA ASN A 557 -5.51 -10.89 -28.08
C ASN A 557 -4.57 -10.73 -29.28
N TYR A 558 -3.71 -11.72 -29.53
CA TYR A 558 -2.75 -11.75 -30.63
C TYR A 558 -2.65 -13.14 -31.26
N LEU A 559 -2.10 -13.21 -32.48
CA LEU A 559 -1.81 -14.48 -33.15
C LEU A 559 -0.43 -14.99 -32.75
N SER A 560 -0.36 -16.08 -31.97
CA SER A 560 0.93 -16.62 -31.54
C SER A 560 1.77 -17.16 -32.71
N VAL A 561 3.10 -16.98 -32.62
CA VAL A 561 4.06 -17.53 -33.58
C VAL A 561 4.17 -19.06 -33.49
N ASP A 562 3.96 -19.63 -32.31
CA ASP A 562 4.10 -21.07 -32.04
C ASP A 562 2.78 -21.84 -32.18
N ARG A 563 1.73 -21.21 -32.71
CA ARG A 563 0.36 -21.77 -32.82
C ARG A 563 0.26 -23.10 -33.57
N GLU A 564 1.24 -23.43 -34.44
CA GLU A 564 1.31 -24.68 -35.19
C GLU A 564 2.11 -25.78 -34.45
N GLN A 565 2.73 -25.45 -33.31
CA GLN A 565 3.49 -26.40 -32.51
C GLN A 565 2.56 -27.18 -31.55
N LEU A 566 2.92 -28.43 -31.24
CA LEU A 566 2.14 -29.29 -30.33
C LEU A 566 2.00 -28.70 -28.92
N LEU A 567 3.06 -28.03 -28.44
CA LEU A 567 3.14 -27.40 -27.12
C LEU A 567 2.90 -25.89 -27.20
N SER A 568 2.00 -25.46 -28.10
CA SER A 568 1.70 -24.05 -28.33
C SER A 568 1.29 -23.34 -27.04
N TYR A 569 1.87 -22.18 -26.83
CA TYR A 569 1.49 -21.22 -25.80
C TYR A 569 0.04 -20.75 -25.99
N LYS A 570 -0.75 -20.73 -24.91
CA LYS A 570 -2.13 -20.22 -24.89
C LYS A 570 -2.41 -19.42 -23.63
N GLU A 571 -2.98 -18.23 -23.80
CA GLU A 571 -3.43 -17.37 -22.71
C GLU A 571 -4.95 -17.44 -22.54
N ALA A 572 -5.41 -17.44 -21.28
CA ALA A 572 -6.83 -17.41 -20.96
C ALA A 572 -7.09 -16.76 -19.60
N THR A 573 -8.28 -16.18 -19.44
CA THR A 573 -8.75 -15.62 -18.17
C THR A 573 -8.92 -16.67 -17.08
N ASN A 574 -9.05 -17.95 -17.45
CA ASN A 574 -9.08 -19.10 -16.56
C ASN A 574 -7.82 -19.97 -16.64
N GLY A 575 -6.71 -19.42 -17.16
CA GLY A 575 -5.44 -20.14 -17.21
C GLY A 575 -4.93 -20.48 -15.80
N GLN A 576 -4.32 -21.66 -15.66
CA GLN A 576 -3.88 -22.19 -14.38
C GLN A 576 -2.41 -21.84 -14.08
N ILE A 577 -1.61 -21.55 -15.11
CA ILE A 577 -0.19 -21.18 -14.98
C ILE A 577 -0.08 -19.66 -14.76
N LEU A 578 0.55 -19.25 -13.67
CA LEU A 578 1.00 -17.88 -13.43
C LEU A 578 2.40 -17.71 -14.02
N HIS A 579 2.48 -17.13 -15.22
CA HIS A 579 3.73 -16.87 -15.91
C HIS A 579 4.18 -15.42 -15.66
N THR A 580 5.17 -15.20 -14.81
CA THR A 580 5.50 -13.84 -14.32
C THR A 580 6.55 -13.12 -15.15
N GLY A 581 7.08 -13.76 -16.21
CA GLY A 581 8.28 -13.29 -16.91
C GLY A 581 9.53 -13.36 -16.02
N ILE A 582 10.60 -12.67 -16.42
CA ILE A 582 11.90 -12.64 -15.71
C ILE A 582 11.77 -11.81 -14.43
N ASN A 583 11.13 -12.40 -13.42
CA ASN A 583 10.77 -11.71 -12.19
C ASN A 583 10.59 -12.69 -11.04
N GLU A 584 11.68 -13.11 -10.41
CA GLU A 584 11.61 -14.02 -9.26
C GLU A 584 10.93 -13.40 -8.04
N ALA A 585 11.10 -12.09 -7.82
CA ALA A 585 10.45 -11.36 -6.74
C ALA A 585 8.91 -11.39 -6.90
N GLY A 586 8.44 -11.15 -8.13
CA GLY A 586 7.03 -11.24 -8.48
C GLY A 586 6.48 -12.66 -8.43
N SER A 587 7.24 -13.66 -8.91
CA SER A 587 6.90 -15.08 -8.75
C SER A 587 6.72 -15.47 -7.29
N LEU A 588 7.58 -14.97 -6.39
CA LEU A 588 7.46 -15.28 -4.98
C LEU A 588 6.31 -14.54 -4.29
N ALA A 589 5.98 -13.33 -4.74
CA ALA A 589 4.77 -12.63 -4.31
C ALA A 589 3.50 -13.37 -4.76
N ALA A 590 3.45 -13.86 -6.00
CA ALA A 590 2.41 -14.77 -6.48
C ALA A 590 2.34 -16.07 -5.66
N PHE A 591 3.49 -16.66 -5.31
CA PHE A 591 3.57 -17.85 -4.47
C PHE A 591 3.01 -17.60 -3.07
N THR A 592 3.29 -16.43 -2.50
CA THR A 592 2.80 -15.99 -1.20
C THR A 592 1.27 -15.82 -1.21
N ALA A 593 0.72 -15.12 -2.20
CA ALA A 593 -0.72 -14.96 -2.36
C ALA A 593 -1.43 -16.32 -2.55
N ALA A 594 -0.88 -17.17 -3.43
CA ALA A 594 -1.44 -18.48 -3.72
C ALA A 594 -1.41 -19.40 -2.51
N GLY A 595 -0.27 -19.55 -1.83
CA GLY A 595 -0.13 -20.49 -0.73
C GLY A 595 -0.69 -20.00 0.61
N SER A 596 -1.14 -18.75 0.70
CA SER A 596 -1.89 -18.22 1.86
C SER A 596 -3.40 -18.10 1.61
N SER A 597 -3.88 -18.37 0.39
CA SER A 597 -5.30 -18.31 -0.02
C SER A 597 -6.25 -19.14 0.85
N TYR A 598 -5.76 -20.24 1.43
CA TYR A 598 -6.51 -21.04 2.42
C TYR A 598 -6.94 -20.23 3.65
N SER A 599 -6.24 -19.14 3.97
CA SER A 599 -6.56 -18.27 5.09
C SER A 599 -7.22 -16.99 4.61
N THR A 600 -6.62 -16.32 3.61
CA THR A 600 -7.09 -15.03 3.08
C THR A 600 -8.47 -15.12 2.43
N HIS A 601 -8.72 -16.19 1.67
CA HIS A 601 -9.96 -16.37 0.90
C HIS A 601 -10.81 -17.54 1.39
N GLY A 602 -10.26 -18.39 2.27
CA GLY A 602 -10.87 -19.67 2.62
C GLY A 602 -10.84 -20.68 1.48
N GLU A 603 -10.06 -20.42 0.43
CA GLU A 603 -9.93 -21.27 -0.77
C GLU A 603 -8.50 -21.80 -0.88
N PRO A 604 -8.25 -23.08 -0.59
CA PRO A 604 -6.90 -23.64 -0.72
C PRO A 604 -6.48 -23.75 -2.18
N ILE A 605 -5.40 -23.04 -2.53
CA ILE A 605 -4.64 -23.20 -3.78
C ILE A 605 -3.23 -23.72 -3.43
N ILE A 606 -2.72 -24.62 -4.24
CA ILE A 606 -1.47 -25.37 -4.00
C ILE A 606 -0.43 -24.88 -5.01
N PRO A 607 0.41 -23.90 -4.67
CA PRO A 607 1.38 -23.36 -5.60
C PRO A 607 2.60 -24.27 -5.74
N PHE A 608 3.03 -24.47 -6.99
CA PHE A 608 4.32 -25.03 -7.38
C PHE A 608 5.10 -23.95 -8.11
N TYR A 609 6.07 -23.35 -7.44
CA TYR A 609 6.97 -22.36 -8.01
C TYR A 609 8.22 -23.05 -8.55
N VAL A 610 8.40 -23.06 -9.88
CA VAL A 610 9.50 -23.77 -10.56
C VAL A 610 10.45 -22.75 -11.18
N PHE A 611 11.71 -22.78 -10.77
CA PHE A 611 12.71 -21.75 -11.12
C PHE A 611 14.13 -22.32 -11.11
N TYR A 612 15.09 -21.60 -11.69
CA TYR A 612 16.52 -21.92 -11.55
C TYR A 612 16.93 -21.81 -10.08
N SER A 613 17.39 -22.90 -9.45
CA SER A 613 17.57 -22.96 -8.00
C SER A 613 18.42 -21.82 -7.41
N MET A 614 19.41 -21.34 -8.16
CA MET A 614 20.24 -20.19 -7.81
C MET A 614 19.42 -18.94 -7.48
N PHE A 615 18.34 -18.68 -8.22
CA PHE A 615 17.53 -17.46 -8.10
C PHE A 615 16.33 -17.61 -7.13
N GLY A 616 16.32 -18.67 -6.33
CA GLY A 616 15.41 -18.79 -5.18
C GLY A 616 15.95 -18.03 -3.98
N PHE A 617 16.42 -18.77 -2.98
CA PHE A 617 16.90 -18.23 -1.71
C PHE A 617 17.98 -17.16 -1.86
N GLN A 618 18.89 -17.25 -2.85
CA GLN A 618 19.93 -16.22 -2.98
C GLN A 618 19.36 -14.88 -3.47
N ARG A 619 18.36 -14.89 -4.36
CA ARG A 619 17.82 -13.67 -4.96
C ARG A 619 16.68 -13.06 -4.15
N THR A 620 15.88 -13.90 -3.48
CA THR A 620 14.59 -13.51 -2.89
C THR A 620 14.41 -13.95 -1.43
N ALA A 621 15.52 -14.17 -0.71
CA ALA A 621 15.53 -14.74 0.64
C ALA A 621 14.54 -14.07 1.62
N ASP A 622 14.48 -12.74 1.61
CA ASP A 622 13.65 -11.97 2.54
C ASP A 622 12.15 -12.16 2.26
N ALA A 623 11.76 -12.25 0.99
CA ALA A 623 10.40 -12.59 0.60
C ALA A 623 10.04 -14.05 0.95
N ILE A 624 11.01 -14.98 0.98
CA ILE A 624 10.76 -16.37 1.43
C ILE A 624 10.54 -16.39 2.95
N TRP A 625 11.32 -15.59 3.69
CA TRP A 625 11.14 -15.43 5.14
C TRP A 625 9.75 -14.84 5.45
N LEU A 626 9.34 -13.81 4.71
CA LEU A 626 7.99 -13.24 4.79
C LEU A 626 6.90 -14.29 4.50
N ALA A 627 7.06 -15.10 3.46
CA ALA A 627 6.12 -16.19 3.16
C ALA A 627 6.03 -17.20 4.33
N GLY A 628 7.16 -17.48 5.00
CA GLY A 628 7.20 -18.29 6.22
C GLY A 628 6.41 -17.67 7.37
N ASP A 629 6.53 -16.37 7.59
CA ASP A 629 5.75 -15.62 8.60
C ASP A 629 4.25 -15.60 8.28
N GLN A 630 3.89 -15.38 7.01
CA GLN A 630 2.50 -15.44 6.52
C GLN A 630 1.90 -16.86 6.53
N MET A 631 2.68 -17.87 6.93
CA MET A 631 2.29 -19.28 7.00
C MET A 631 1.81 -19.84 5.65
N VAL A 632 2.54 -19.48 4.59
CA VAL A 632 2.33 -19.98 3.24
C VAL A 632 2.53 -21.50 3.19
N ARG A 633 1.68 -22.19 2.43
CA ARG A 633 1.73 -23.64 2.19
C ARG A 633 1.87 -23.89 0.69
N GLY A 634 2.97 -24.52 0.27
CA GLY A 634 3.26 -24.74 -1.14
C GLY A 634 4.59 -25.44 -1.38
N PHE A 635 4.97 -25.53 -2.66
CA PHE A 635 6.20 -26.20 -3.10
C PHE A 635 7.07 -25.25 -3.92
N MET A 636 8.33 -25.07 -3.49
CA MET A 636 9.37 -24.39 -4.25
C MET A 636 10.28 -25.44 -4.90
N ILE A 637 10.37 -25.42 -6.22
CA ILE A 637 11.10 -26.40 -7.03
C ILE A 637 12.30 -25.69 -7.65
N GLY A 638 13.43 -25.74 -6.94
CA GLY A 638 14.73 -25.30 -7.45
C GLY A 638 15.24 -26.27 -8.52
N ALA A 639 14.87 -26.02 -9.77
CA ALA A 639 15.31 -26.78 -10.92
C ALA A 639 16.77 -26.44 -11.28
N THR A 640 17.38 -27.29 -12.13
CA THR A 640 18.77 -27.17 -12.60
C THR A 640 19.80 -26.97 -11.48
N ALA A 641 19.51 -27.51 -10.30
CA ALA A 641 20.37 -27.43 -9.13
C ALA A 641 21.61 -28.33 -9.26
N GLY A 642 22.65 -28.01 -8.49
CA GLY A 642 23.90 -28.75 -8.44
C GLY A 642 25.03 -28.01 -9.15
N ARG A 643 26.10 -27.70 -8.40
CA ARG A 643 27.25 -26.89 -8.85
C ARG A 643 27.87 -27.44 -10.14
N THR A 644 27.89 -28.76 -10.27
CA THR A 644 28.50 -29.46 -11.41
C THR A 644 27.48 -30.03 -12.39
N THR A 645 26.18 -29.79 -12.17
CA THR A 645 25.10 -30.31 -13.02
C THR A 645 24.79 -29.36 -14.17
N LEU A 646 24.84 -28.04 -13.92
CA LEU A 646 24.60 -26.98 -14.92
C LEU A 646 25.90 -26.21 -15.20
N THR A 647 26.97 -26.90 -15.62
CA THR A 647 28.31 -26.29 -15.76
C THR A 647 28.42 -25.29 -16.90
N GLY A 648 27.66 -25.46 -17.97
CA GLY A 648 27.70 -24.59 -19.15
C GLY A 648 27.25 -23.14 -18.89
N GLU A 649 26.35 -22.94 -17.93
CA GLU A 649 25.81 -21.61 -17.56
C GLU A 649 26.76 -20.80 -16.66
N GLY A 650 27.77 -21.46 -16.08
CA GLY A 650 28.86 -20.80 -15.36
C GLY A 650 28.50 -20.21 -13.99
N LEU A 651 29.29 -19.22 -13.57
CA LEU A 651 29.43 -18.79 -12.18
C LEU A 651 28.12 -18.35 -11.52
N GLN A 652 27.25 -17.65 -12.25
CA GLN A 652 26.02 -17.07 -11.71
C GLN A 652 24.82 -18.01 -11.75
N HIS A 653 24.95 -19.25 -12.26
CA HIS A 653 23.86 -20.23 -12.35
C HIS A 653 24.17 -21.53 -11.63
N ALA A 654 25.43 -21.95 -11.62
CA ALA A 654 25.85 -23.21 -11.01
C ALA A 654 25.61 -23.22 -9.50
N ASP A 655 24.47 -23.74 -9.03
CA ASP A 655 24.08 -23.67 -7.62
C ASP A 655 24.62 -24.85 -6.80
N GLY A 656 25.45 -24.55 -5.80
CA GLY A 656 25.90 -25.52 -4.80
C GLY A 656 25.69 -25.07 -3.36
N HIS A 657 24.73 -24.18 -3.10
CA HIS A 657 24.56 -23.61 -1.75
C HIS A 657 23.13 -23.20 -1.39
N SER A 658 22.15 -23.25 -2.30
CA SER A 658 20.76 -22.93 -1.94
C SER A 658 20.18 -23.76 -0.78
N PRO A 659 20.51 -25.06 -0.57
CA PRO A 659 20.04 -25.78 0.61
C PRO A 659 20.65 -25.26 1.92
N VAL A 660 21.87 -24.70 1.86
CA VAL A 660 22.51 -24.08 3.03
C VAL A 660 21.77 -22.79 3.40
N LEU A 661 21.47 -21.94 2.41
CA LEU A 661 20.66 -20.73 2.64
C LEU A 661 19.26 -21.10 3.17
N ALA A 662 18.63 -22.12 2.61
CA ALA A 662 17.34 -22.62 3.06
C ALA A 662 17.37 -23.13 4.49
N SER A 663 18.47 -23.75 4.94
CA SER A 663 18.60 -24.25 6.33
C SER A 663 18.74 -23.16 7.39
N THR A 664 19.09 -21.94 6.97
CA THR A 664 19.20 -20.77 7.86
C THR A 664 17.93 -19.91 7.89
N ASN A 665 16.95 -20.25 7.05
CA ASN A 665 15.64 -19.63 6.92
C ASN A 665 14.63 -20.53 7.66
#